data_AF-A0A662P1P1-F1
#
_entry.id   AF-A0A662P1P1-F1
#
_cell.length_a   1.000
_cell.length_b   1.000
_cell.length_c   1.000
_cell.angle_alpha   90.00
_cell.angle_beta   90.00
_cell.angle_gamma   90.00
#
_symmetry.space_group_name_H-M   'P 1'
#
loop_
_entity.id
_entity.type
_entity.pdbx_description
1 polymer ?
#
loop_
_entity_poly.entity_id
_entity_poly.type
_entity_poly.pdbx_seq_one_letter_code
_entity_poly.pdbx_strand_id
1 'polypeptide(L)'
;MVRRGLLLTILVGLMMVAPLAGAHFDPPGPPAIQVNVYLLGVALTEDMDDGWNGYADIVGSYKVEHKGHESKDGKITMIYYDWDTLKGKMGYIPKRLLYSHKECSPMNEITLEVSLEEYNTVFANGEIGSGSMKITKPGKYIINSGKGKVLIEVKVTPAVLDSENCSYFYDQPESYASSIVTSSGGYVYDWELANMIRMWIANRTGYANIVFIFNQCFGGGMIDDLKEKLKDTGDAAFLGASRHDEPSWGLKDGYDPNTSPKIKGKGFEKPEGFYPKEVGEELEKTGKDAPTMKEIARKAEREDIKGPYGLWKKDIERPQYTSIGRGDDVKIGKRADGTDVKSKHAILFAGDADSKRHWNNLDRAYKALKKHGFTDANIIVLAGNGKTMPNGANVPGYVDGPGTKKALYEAIVNVSKKMNKDEQLIFWVSDHGNRERIDLAVLKEILDPVKMPIPPRKTAKKPEQVSWDLDDKFLKAMALDPNNQPYVSILVEATPEVIEYGESLFKNITLYVNGERLELAFAEPIIAYDEEPDLDAFELVYPTDEAVLRGENLIEVGWGGNPEEFMKYRIVGLIISTGGINELTPEVIELPYEKTLFELLKEYVPIYNENADTLPGFIKRIAGNERIDLEIALENGSLLNIGVVTEGGRIVEFSKGKITEPTMRAWTSEDVARRVISSEDPVSTGVNALKMGEIRYSGVGFRRTLGVFAVKVVIKVYRVVEIIGDLFG
;
A
#
# COMPACT_ATOMS: atom_id res chain seq x y z
N MET A 1 -27.75 -50.21 49.33
CA MET A 1 -27.53 -50.32 47.86
C MET A 1 -28.55 -49.40 47.19
N VAL A 2 -28.45 -48.08 47.37
CA VAL A 2 -27.56 -47.12 46.69
C VAL A 2 -27.96 -46.87 45.23
N ARG A 3 -28.64 -45.73 45.07
CA ARG A 3 -28.49 -44.70 44.02
C ARG A 3 -28.49 -45.16 42.55
N ARG A 4 -29.56 -44.81 41.85
CA ARG A 4 -29.54 -44.20 40.50
C ARG A 4 -30.98 -43.79 40.13
N GLY A 5 -31.40 -42.62 40.59
CA GLY A 5 -32.74 -42.09 40.26
C GLY A 5 -32.97 -40.62 40.60
N LEU A 6 -31.92 -39.88 40.98
CA LEU A 6 -32.04 -38.48 41.43
C LEU A 6 -30.83 -37.65 41.00
N LEU A 7 -30.48 -37.69 39.71
CA LEU A 7 -29.36 -36.91 39.17
C LEU A 7 -29.54 -36.53 37.70
N LEU A 8 -30.78 -36.39 37.24
CA LEU A 8 -31.09 -35.89 35.89
C LEU A 8 -31.94 -34.60 35.88
N THR A 9 -32.29 -34.07 37.06
CA THR A 9 -33.08 -32.83 37.21
C THR A 9 -32.28 -31.66 37.81
N ILE A 10 -30.98 -31.82 38.07
CA ILE A 10 -30.08 -30.76 38.58
C ILE A 10 -29.03 -30.33 37.53
N LEU A 11 -29.00 -30.94 36.33
CA LEU A 11 -28.01 -30.59 35.28
C LEU A 11 -28.57 -29.84 34.06
N VAL A 12 -29.82 -29.37 34.11
CA VAL A 12 -30.42 -28.49 33.08
C VAL A 12 -30.85 -27.13 33.67
N GLY A 13 -30.63 -26.91 34.96
CA GLY A 13 -30.95 -25.66 35.66
C GLY A 13 -29.79 -24.68 35.82
N LEU A 14 -28.64 -24.92 35.18
CA LEU A 14 -27.43 -24.09 35.33
C LEU A 14 -26.74 -23.86 33.98
N MET A 15 -27.50 -23.48 32.96
CA MET A 15 -26.97 -22.83 31.74
C MET A 15 -27.90 -21.71 31.26
N MET A 16 -28.51 -20.97 32.18
CA MET A 16 -28.67 -19.53 31.95
C MET A 16 -27.43 -18.85 32.55
N VAL A 17 -26.30 -19.06 31.88
CA VAL A 17 -25.26 -18.04 31.90
C VAL A 17 -25.93 -16.88 31.18
N ALA A 18 -26.46 -15.92 31.95
CA ALA A 18 -26.69 -14.59 31.40
C ALA A 18 -25.42 -14.24 30.60
N PRO A 19 -25.53 -13.78 29.35
CA PRO A 19 -24.34 -13.37 28.64
C PRO A 19 -23.69 -12.34 29.56
N LEU A 20 -22.53 -12.68 30.13
CA LEU A 20 -21.63 -11.67 30.66
C LEU A 20 -21.46 -10.74 29.48
N ALA A 21 -22.04 -9.55 29.56
CA ALA A 21 -21.90 -8.50 28.57
C ALA A 21 -20.42 -8.42 28.23
N GLY A 22 -20.06 -9.01 27.09
CA GLY A 22 -18.68 -9.12 26.67
C GLY A 22 -18.19 -7.71 26.47
N ALA A 23 -17.00 -7.39 27.00
CA ALA A 23 -16.32 -6.16 26.63
C ALA A 23 -16.33 -6.08 25.09
N HIS A 24 -16.96 -5.03 24.55
CA HIS A 24 -17.00 -4.82 23.12
C HIS A 24 -15.72 -4.08 22.78
N PHE A 25 -14.73 -4.76 22.22
CA PHE A 25 -13.48 -4.13 21.81
C PHE A 25 -13.70 -3.49 20.44
N ASP A 26 -14.24 -2.27 20.45
CA ASP A 26 -14.49 -1.47 19.25
C ASP A 26 -13.18 -0.75 18.84
N PRO A 27 -12.74 -0.78 17.57
CA PRO A 27 -11.56 -0.05 17.11
C PRO A 27 -11.66 1.48 17.36
N PRO A 28 -10.52 2.21 17.50
CA PRO A 28 -9.22 1.85 16.91
C PRO A 28 -8.00 1.86 17.87
N GLY A 29 -7.50 0.66 18.22
CA GLY A 29 -6.07 0.41 18.46
C GLY A 29 -5.59 0.04 19.87
N PRO A 30 -4.36 -0.49 19.99
CA PRO A 30 -3.73 -0.76 21.28
C PRO A 30 -3.35 0.55 22.00
N PRO A 31 -3.31 0.57 23.35
CA PRO A 31 -3.54 -0.56 24.23
C PRO A 31 -5.03 -0.84 24.49
N ALA A 32 -5.33 -2.06 24.93
CA ALA A 32 -6.54 -2.33 25.69
C ALA A 32 -6.53 -1.49 26.97
N ILE A 33 -7.65 -0.87 27.28
CA ILE A 33 -7.82 0.05 28.40
C ILE A 33 -9.05 -0.30 29.23
N GLN A 34 -8.95 -0.04 30.53
CA GLN A 34 -10.05 -0.04 31.47
C GLN A 34 -10.44 1.41 31.76
N VAL A 35 -11.66 1.74 31.41
CA VAL A 35 -12.30 3.03 31.69
C VAL A 35 -13.08 2.91 32.98
N ASN A 36 -12.86 3.81 33.92
CA ASN A 36 -13.57 3.87 35.18
C ASN A 36 -14.11 5.29 35.42
N VAL A 37 -15.40 5.39 35.71
CA VAL A 37 -16.05 6.65 36.10
C VAL A 37 -16.29 6.63 37.60
N TYR A 38 -15.74 7.61 38.31
CA TYR A 38 -15.87 7.74 39.76
C TYR A 38 -16.61 9.00 40.15
N LEU A 39 -17.42 8.91 41.19
CA LEU A 39 -17.92 10.05 41.94
C LEU A 39 -16.92 10.39 43.05
N LEU A 40 -16.49 11.66 43.11
CA LEU A 40 -15.52 12.16 44.07
C LEU A 40 -16.08 13.15 45.08
N GLY A 41 -17.18 13.83 44.75
CA GLY A 41 -17.76 14.81 45.65
C GLY A 41 -18.99 15.49 45.07
N VAL A 42 -19.67 16.23 45.95
CA VAL A 42 -20.80 17.08 45.61
C VAL A 42 -20.63 18.45 46.26
N ALA A 43 -21.20 19.48 45.67
CA ALA A 43 -21.34 20.80 46.27
C ALA A 43 -22.74 21.32 46.00
N LEU A 44 -23.22 22.19 46.87
CA LEU A 44 -24.43 22.96 46.65
C LEU A 44 -24.07 24.40 46.23
N THR A 45 -25.01 25.13 45.64
CA THR A 45 -24.83 26.55 45.30
C THR A 45 -25.53 27.49 46.27
N GLU A 46 -26.41 26.96 47.11
CA GLU A 46 -27.12 27.68 48.15
C GLU A 46 -27.27 26.80 49.40
N ASP A 47 -27.64 27.44 50.50
CA ASP A 47 -27.88 26.79 51.78
C ASP A 47 -29.12 25.92 51.70
N MET A 48 -28.96 24.64 52.02
CA MET A 48 -30.02 23.64 52.07
C MET A 48 -29.83 22.75 53.31
N ASP A 49 -29.21 23.24 54.39
CA ASP A 49 -29.03 22.47 55.62
C ASP A 49 -30.37 22.34 56.40
N ASP A 50 -31.40 21.76 55.78
CA ASP A 50 -32.75 21.62 56.32
C ASP A 50 -33.04 20.20 56.87
N GLY A 51 -32.08 19.29 56.73
CA GLY A 51 -32.13 17.94 57.27
C GLY A 51 -32.19 17.94 58.80
N TRP A 52 -32.76 16.87 59.36
CA TRP A 52 -32.95 16.76 60.82
C TRP A 52 -31.64 16.67 61.62
N ASN A 53 -30.55 16.36 60.92
CA ASN A 53 -29.17 16.32 61.39
C ASN A 53 -28.43 17.66 61.24
N GLY A 54 -29.06 18.70 60.66
CA GLY A 54 -28.44 19.98 60.34
C GLY A 54 -27.56 19.95 59.09
N TYR A 55 -27.77 18.98 58.19
CA TYR A 55 -27.07 18.86 56.91
C TYR A 55 -28.07 18.74 55.77
N ALA A 56 -27.64 19.06 54.54
CA ALA A 56 -28.35 18.64 53.34
C ALA A 56 -28.15 17.13 53.10
N ASP A 57 -29.26 16.38 53.06
CA ASP A 57 -29.29 14.92 52.88
C ASP A 57 -29.39 14.57 51.38
N ILE A 58 -28.26 14.54 50.66
CA ILE A 58 -28.26 14.41 49.19
C ILE A 58 -28.35 12.94 48.75
N VAL A 59 -29.34 12.63 47.90
CA VAL A 59 -29.48 11.38 47.14
C VAL A 59 -29.58 11.68 45.64
N GLY A 60 -29.58 10.66 44.80
CA GLY A 60 -29.78 10.88 43.36
C GLY A 60 -29.72 9.64 42.50
N SER A 61 -29.72 9.86 41.19
CA SER A 61 -29.50 8.85 40.16
C SER A 61 -28.44 9.31 39.18
N TYR A 62 -27.78 8.34 38.55
CA TYR A 62 -26.88 8.59 37.44
C TYR A 62 -27.17 7.64 36.28
N LYS A 63 -26.85 8.10 35.08
CA LYS A 63 -26.87 7.30 33.85
C LYS A 63 -25.57 7.53 33.09
N VAL A 64 -24.87 6.45 32.78
CA VAL A 64 -23.65 6.46 31.97
C VAL A 64 -23.96 5.84 30.63
N GLU A 65 -23.88 6.61 29.55
CA GLU A 65 -23.93 6.10 28.19
C GLU A 65 -22.52 6.12 27.62
N HIS A 66 -22.00 4.96 27.24
CA HIS A 66 -20.66 4.82 26.67
C HIS A 66 -20.80 4.42 25.20
N LYS A 67 -20.38 5.30 24.28
CA LYS A 67 -20.59 5.10 22.84
C LYS A 67 -20.00 3.76 22.38
N GLY A 68 -20.82 2.93 21.72
CA GLY A 68 -20.44 1.59 21.27
C GLY A 68 -20.61 0.48 22.31
N HIS A 69 -21.03 0.83 23.53
CA HIS A 69 -21.10 -0.09 24.68
C HIS A 69 -22.43 0.01 25.43
N GLU A 70 -22.66 -0.91 26.37
CA GLU A 70 -23.86 -0.89 27.21
C GLU A 70 -23.92 0.34 28.12
N SER A 71 -25.09 0.98 28.18
CA SER A 71 -25.38 2.03 29.14
C SER A 71 -25.62 1.46 30.53
N LYS A 72 -25.28 2.22 31.58
CA LYS A 72 -25.50 1.84 32.97
C LYS A 72 -26.22 2.92 33.75
N ASP A 73 -27.35 2.54 34.33
CA ASP A 73 -28.09 3.35 35.29
C ASP A 73 -27.77 2.94 36.73
N GLY A 74 -27.83 3.88 37.66
CA GLY A 74 -27.65 3.60 39.07
C GLY A 74 -28.10 4.72 40.00
N LYS A 75 -27.96 4.47 41.30
CA LYS A 75 -28.34 5.42 42.36
C LYS A 75 -27.12 5.96 43.09
N ILE A 76 -27.18 7.22 43.48
CA ILE A 76 -26.26 7.87 44.41
C ILE A 76 -26.87 7.68 45.80
N THR A 77 -26.20 6.87 46.62
CA THR A 77 -26.57 6.66 48.02
C THR A 77 -26.27 7.92 48.85
N MET A 78 -26.99 8.09 49.96
CA MET A 78 -26.91 9.22 50.88
C MET A 78 -25.52 9.86 51.00
N ILE A 79 -25.48 11.18 50.86
CA ILE A 79 -24.34 12.05 51.09
C ILE A 79 -24.80 13.20 51.99
N TYR A 80 -24.16 13.34 53.15
CA TYR A 80 -24.38 14.46 54.04
C TYR A 80 -23.48 15.62 53.61
N TYR A 81 -24.08 16.77 53.30
CA TYR A 81 -23.35 17.98 52.94
C TYR A 81 -23.63 19.07 53.97
N ASP A 82 -22.55 19.63 54.52
CA ASP A 82 -22.59 20.69 55.55
C ASP A 82 -22.32 22.04 54.89
N TRP A 83 -23.39 22.81 54.64
CA TRP A 83 -23.28 24.14 54.05
C TRP A 83 -22.55 25.11 54.98
N ASP A 84 -22.82 25.06 56.29
CA ASP A 84 -22.18 25.94 57.28
C ASP A 84 -20.64 25.84 57.24
N THR A 85 -20.12 24.63 57.05
CA THR A 85 -18.69 24.36 56.94
C THR A 85 -18.15 24.59 55.53
N LEU A 86 -18.85 24.09 54.50
CA LEU A 86 -18.31 24.04 53.14
C LEU A 86 -18.62 25.30 52.32
N LYS A 87 -19.75 25.98 52.54
CA LYS A 87 -20.17 27.23 51.88
C LYS A 87 -20.00 27.21 50.36
N GLY A 88 -20.62 26.20 49.74
CA GLY A 88 -20.54 25.94 48.29
C GLY A 88 -19.21 25.37 47.78
N LYS A 89 -18.26 25.02 48.65
CA LYS A 89 -17.04 24.29 48.27
C LYS A 89 -17.35 22.80 48.06
N MET A 90 -16.50 22.12 47.29
CA MET A 90 -16.63 20.69 47.04
C MET A 90 -16.49 19.87 48.33
N GLY A 91 -17.57 19.19 48.72
CA GLY A 91 -17.57 18.16 49.75
C GLY A 91 -17.05 16.86 49.17
N TYR A 92 -15.80 16.53 49.46
CA TYR A 92 -15.18 15.29 48.98
C TYR A 92 -15.74 14.09 49.74
N ILE A 93 -16.14 13.05 49.00
CA ILE A 93 -16.63 11.80 49.54
C ILE A 93 -15.61 10.67 49.32
N PRO A 94 -15.71 9.53 50.05
CA PRO A 94 -14.99 8.33 49.67
C PRO A 94 -15.29 7.98 48.21
N LYS A 95 -14.25 7.81 47.41
CA LYS A 95 -14.32 7.57 45.96
C LYS A 95 -15.27 6.39 45.65
N ARG A 96 -16.35 6.65 44.91
CA ARG A 96 -17.36 5.63 44.52
C ARG A 96 -17.28 5.32 43.03
N LEU A 97 -17.18 4.04 42.66
CA LEU A 97 -17.18 3.60 41.25
C LEU A 97 -18.61 3.59 40.71
N LEU A 98 -18.87 4.41 39.69
CA LEU A 98 -20.18 4.45 39.01
C LEU A 98 -20.21 3.45 37.85
N TYR A 99 -19.17 3.47 37.00
CA TYR A 99 -19.10 2.69 35.77
C TYR A 99 -17.70 2.18 35.52
N SER A 100 -17.59 0.99 34.91
CA SER A 100 -16.33 0.34 34.58
C SER A 100 -16.49 -0.50 33.32
N HIS A 101 -15.68 -0.24 32.31
CA HIS A 101 -15.72 -0.98 31.04
C HIS A 101 -14.32 -1.12 30.43
N LYS A 102 -14.09 -2.20 29.67
CA LYS A 102 -12.85 -2.44 28.94
C LYS A 102 -13.08 -2.19 27.46
N GLU A 103 -12.19 -1.45 26.82
CA GLU A 103 -12.24 -1.18 25.39
C GLU A 103 -10.83 -0.98 24.82
N CYS A 104 -10.74 -0.69 23.52
CA CYS A 104 -9.49 -0.28 22.90
C CYS A 104 -9.30 1.23 23.01
N SER A 105 -8.04 1.65 23.11
CA SER A 105 -7.68 3.07 23.11
C SER A 105 -7.75 3.63 21.68
N PRO A 106 -8.13 4.90 21.48
CA PRO A 106 -8.56 5.88 22.48
C PRO A 106 -9.93 5.57 23.07
N MET A 107 -10.13 6.01 24.31
CA MET A 107 -11.42 5.90 25.01
C MET A 107 -12.57 6.47 24.18
N ASN A 108 -13.69 5.75 24.09
CA ASN A 108 -14.88 6.23 23.43
C ASN A 108 -15.59 7.34 24.25
N GLU A 109 -16.47 8.09 23.59
CA GLU A 109 -17.23 9.16 24.25
C GLU A 109 -18.14 8.59 25.35
N ILE A 110 -18.07 9.18 26.54
CA ILE A 110 -18.98 8.90 27.65
C ILE A 110 -19.91 10.10 27.83
N THR A 111 -21.22 9.87 27.82
CA THR A 111 -22.21 10.82 28.31
C THR A 111 -22.61 10.42 29.72
N LEU A 112 -22.36 11.31 30.69
CA LEU A 112 -22.77 11.11 32.08
C LEU A 112 -23.90 12.07 32.42
N GLU A 113 -25.02 11.53 32.84
CA GLU A 113 -26.16 12.26 33.37
C GLU A 113 -26.28 12.01 34.87
N VAL A 114 -26.54 13.07 35.64
CA VAL A 114 -26.76 12.99 37.08
C VAL A 114 -27.99 13.80 37.44
N SER A 115 -28.81 13.25 38.33
CA SER A 115 -29.93 13.94 38.95
C SER A 115 -29.78 13.82 40.46
N LEU A 116 -29.90 14.95 41.15
CA LEU A 116 -29.76 15.06 42.59
C LEU A 116 -31.08 15.52 43.21
N GLU A 117 -31.35 14.98 44.39
CA GLU A 117 -32.49 15.30 45.22
C GLU A 117 -32.04 15.41 46.68
N GLU A 118 -32.71 16.26 47.43
CA GLU A 118 -32.63 16.32 48.87
C GLU A 118 -33.64 15.35 49.48
N TYR A 119 -33.13 14.35 50.19
CA TYR A 119 -33.92 13.30 50.80
C TYR A 119 -34.69 13.82 52.01
N ASN A 120 -36.00 13.59 52.02
CA ASN A 120 -36.84 13.90 53.18
C ASN A 120 -37.57 12.64 53.67
N THR A 121 -37.69 12.49 54.99
CA THR A 121 -38.35 11.34 55.61
C THR A 121 -39.86 11.50 55.78
N VAL A 122 -40.37 12.75 55.74
CA VAL A 122 -41.77 13.10 56.04
C VAL A 122 -42.48 13.68 54.81
N PHE A 123 -41.76 14.42 53.97
CA PHE A 123 -42.27 15.06 52.76
C PHE A 123 -41.67 14.43 51.49
N ALA A 124 -42.16 14.86 50.32
CA ALA A 124 -41.49 14.55 49.06
C ALA A 124 -40.08 15.15 49.04
N ASN A 125 -39.13 14.46 48.39
CA ASN A 125 -37.76 14.95 48.22
C ASN A 125 -37.74 16.34 47.56
N GLY A 126 -36.82 17.20 48.00
CA GLY A 126 -36.56 18.50 47.38
C GLY A 126 -35.75 18.34 46.10
N GLU A 127 -36.14 19.01 45.02
CA GLU A 127 -35.36 18.98 43.78
C GLU A 127 -34.09 19.84 43.91
N ILE A 128 -32.92 19.22 43.81
CA ILE A 128 -31.64 19.93 43.67
C ILE A 128 -31.41 20.25 42.19
N GLY A 129 -31.63 19.26 41.31
CA GLY A 129 -31.62 19.43 39.86
C GLY A 129 -30.88 18.30 39.13
N SER A 130 -30.81 18.42 37.81
CA SER A 130 -30.12 17.46 36.94
C SER A 130 -29.16 18.15 35.97
N GLY A 131 -28.18 17.39 35.49
CA GLY A 131 -27.17 17.86 34.56
C GLY A 131 -26.54 16.72 33.78
N SER A 132 -25.96 17.04 32.63
CA SER A 132 -25.26 16.08 31.79
C SER A 132 -23.95 16.63 31.23
N MET A 133 -23.02 15.74 30.90
CA MET A 133 -21.76 16.11 30.27
C MET A 133 -21.24 15.00 29.35
N LYS A 134 -20.69 15.40 28.19
CA LYS A 134 -19.92 14.55 27.29
C LYS A 134 -18.44 14.60 27.63
N ILE A 135 -17.81 13.44 27.70
CA ILE A 135 -16.43 13.26 28.14
C ILE A 135 -15.71 12.40 27.10
N THR A 136 -14.69 12.98 26.48
CA THR A 136 -13.90 12.33 25.41
C THR A 136 -12.45 12.06 25.82
N LYS A 137 -12.06 12.46 27.04
CA LYS A 137 -10.70 12.29 27.57
C LYS A 137 -10.75 11.91 29.05
N PRO A 138 -9.73 11.21 29.58
CA PRO A 138 -9.61 11.02 31.03
C PRO A 138 -9.36 12.37 31.74
N GLY A 139 -9.92 12.53 32.93
CA GLY A 139 -9.81 13.76 33.69
C GLY A 139 -10.81 13.87 34.83
N LYS A 140 -10.77 15.01 35.53
CA LYS A 140 -11.78 15.39 36.52
C LYS A 140 -12.73 16.41 35.90
N TYR A 141 -14.01 16.23 36.14
CA TYR A 141 -15.06 17.07 35.56
C TYR A 141 -16.09 17.46 36.61
N ILE A 142 -16.68 18.65 36.44
CA ILE A 142 -17.76 19.14 37.28
C ILE A 142 -19.03 19.21 36.45
N ILE A 143 -20.05 18.44 36.84
CA ILE A 143 -21.38 18.50 36.22
C ILE A 143 -22.24 19.43 37.07
N ASN A 144 -22.70 20.52 36.48
CA ASN A 144 -23.67 21.41 37.11
C ASN A 144 -25.06 20.78 37.00
N SER A 145 -25.74 20.60 38.13
CA SER A 145 -27.03 19.90 38.26
C SER A 145 -28.02 20.79 39.01
N GLY A 146 -28.44 21.90 38.39
CA GLY A 146 -29.27 22.91 39.05
C GLY A 146 -28.56 23.59 40.22
N LYS A 147 -29.08 23.38 41.44
CA LYS A 147 -28.50 23.87 42.70
C LYS A 147 -27.29 23.06 43.17
N GLY A 148 -27.01 21.93 42.51
CA GLY A 148 -25.91 21.03 42.83
C GLY A 148 -24.75 21.10 41.82
N LYS A 149 -23.58 20.67 42.27
CA LYS A 149 -22.39 20.41 41.44
C LYS A 149 -21.85 19.03 41.80
N VAL A 150 -21.55 18.22 40.80
CA VAL A 150 -21.03 16.86 41.00
C VAL A 150 -19.61 16.77 40.46
N LEU A 151 -18.65 16.44 41.31
CA LEU A 151 -17.28 16.18 40.91
C LEU A 151 -17.11 14.71 40.55
N ILE A 152 -16.72 14.46 39.31
CA ILE A 152 -16.43 13.12 38.80
C ILE A 152 -14.99 13.01 38.34
N GLU A 153 -14.49 11.78 38.26
CA GLU A 153 -13.22 11.45 37.65
C GLU A 153 -13.40 10.30 36.67
N VAL A 154 -13.02 10.52 35.41
CA VAL A 154 -12.85 9.48 34.41
C VAL A 154 -11.39 9.09 34.39
N LYS A 155 -11.11 7.86 34.80
CA LYS A 155 -9.75 7.30 34.87
C LYS A 155 -9.61 6.16 33.87
N VAL A 156 -8.61 6.29 33.00
CA VAL A 156 -8.20 5.24 32.06
C VAL A 156 -6.94 4.56 32.60
N THR A 157 -6.95 3.23 32.67
CA THR A 157 -5.80 2.41 33.07
C THR A 157 -5.56 1.30 32.05
N PRO A 158 -4.31 0.90 31.73
CA PRO A 158 -4.07 -0.18 30.79
C PRO A 158 -4.67 -1.52 31.27
N ALA A 159 -5.33 -2.25 30.37
CA ALA A 159 -5.90 -3.57 30.59
C ALA A 159 -5.03 -4.65 29.92
N VAL A 160 -3.83 -4.86 30.47
CA VAL A 160 -2.75 -5.67 29.87
C VAL A 160 -3.18 -7.10 29.48
N LEU A 161 -4.07 -7.72 30.27
CA LEU A 161 -4.55 -9.08 30.02
C LEU A 161 -5.49 -9.20 28.82
N ASP A 162 -6.02 -8.07 28.35
CA ASP A 162 -6.95 -7.99 27.24
C ASP A 162 -6.27 -7.44 25.97
N SER A 163 -4.93 -7.36 25.95
CA SER A 163 -4.17 -6.78 24.85
C SER A 163 -4.45 -7.41 23.50
N GLU A 164 -4.74 -8.72 23.48
CA GLU A 164 -5.05 -9.48 22.27
C GLU A 164 -6.32 -9.02 21.57
N ASN A 165 -7.28 -8.48 22.32
CA ASN A 165 -8.55 -8.01 21.77
C ASN A 165 -8.39 -6.64 21.06
N CYS A 166 -7.28 -5.94 21.30
CA CYS A 166 -7.02 -4.61 20.74
C CYS A 166 -5.79 -4.54 19.84
N SER A 167 -5.07 -5.64 19.67
CA SER A 167 -3.91 -5.62 18.80
C SER A 167 -4.33 -5.57 17.35
N TYR A 168 -3.87 -4.52 16.67
CA TYR A 168 -4.15 -4.27 15.28
C TYR A 168 -2.85 -4.06 14.52
N PHE A 169 -2.75 -4.70 13.36
CA PHE A 169 -1.71 -4.41 12.38
C PHE A 169 -2.20 -3.27 11.49
N TYR A 170 -1.40 -2.22 11.35
CA TYR A 170 -1.69 -1.09 10.49
C TYR A 170 -0.84 -1.16 9.22
N ASP A 171 -1.50 -1.37 8.08
CA ASP A 171 -0.88 -1.26 6.76
C ASP A 171 -0.31 0.16 6.59
N GLN A 172 0.82 0.29 5.89
CA GLN A 172 1.37 1.59 5.55
C GLN A 172 0.47 2.23 4.46
N PRO A 173 0.27 3.56 4.48
CA PRO A 173 -0.40 4.23 3.38
C PRO A 173 0.43 4.12 2.08
N GLU A 174 -0.20 3.81 0.95
CA GLU A 174 0.43 3.65 -0.38
C GLU A 174 1.29 4.84 -0.85
N SER A 175 1.07 6.02 -0.28
CA SER A 175 1.86 7.23 -0.56
C SER A 175 3.21 7.29 0.17
N TYR A 176 3.54 6.27 0.96
CA TYR A 176 4.77 6.18 1.73
C TYR A 176 5.54 4.90 1.41
N ALA A 177 6.78 4.88 1.88
CA ALA A 177 7.74 3.80 1.78
C ALA A 177 8.49 3.69 3.11
N SER A 178 8.59 2.51 3.69
CA SER A 178 9.52 2.21 4.79
C SER A 178 10.79 1.62 4.24
N SER A 179 11.91 1.83 4.93
CA SER A 179 13.18 1.25 4.48
C SER A 179 14.11 0.83 5.59
N ILE A 180 14.94 -0.16 5.25
CA ILE A 180 16.13 -0.55 5.99
C ILE A 180 17.27 0.37 5.57
N VAL A 181 17.96 0.94 6.54
CA VAL A 181 19.15 1.77 6.30
C VAL A 181 20.37 0.88 6.11
N THR A 182 21.25 1.26 5.17
CA THR A 182 22.50 0.53 4.89
C THR A 182 23.73 1.37 5.24
N SER A 183 24.85 0.72 5.57
CA SER A 183 26.12 1.44 5.85
C SER A 183 26.71 2.18 4.64
N SER A 184 26.24 1.86 3.43
CA SER A 184 26.63 2.53 2.19
C SER A 184 25.89 3.85 1.94
N GLY A 185 24.91 4.21 2.78
CA GLY A 185 24.09 5.43 2.61
C GLY A 185 22.89 5.27 1.67
N GLY A 186 22.69 4.07 1.12
CA GLY A 186 21.49 3.69 0.36
C GLY A 186 20.43 3.04 1.24
N TYR A 187 19.26 2.79 0.67
CA TYR A 187 18.10 2.22 1.35
C TYR A 187 17.68 0.89 0.71
N VAL A 188 17.04 0.03 1.51
CA VAL A 188 16.26 -1.11 0.99
C VAL A 188 14.83 -0.87 1.39
N TYR A 189 14.01 -0.45 0.43
CA TYR A 189 12.59 -0.20 0.66
C TYR A 189 11.81 -1.51 0.86
N ASP A 190 10.68 -1.41 1.52
CA ASP A 190 9.71 -2.47 1.78
C ASP A 190 9.34 -3.29 0.54
N TRP A 191 8.94 -2.65 -0.57
CA TRP A 191 8.65 -3.37 -1.82
C TRP A 191 9.87 -4.09 -2.39
N GLU A 192 11.08 -3.52 -2.27
CA GLU A 192 12.31 -4.13 -2.77
C GLU A 192 12.60 -5.42 -2.02
N LEU A 193 12.55 -5.36 -0.68
CA LEU A 193 12.73 -6.52 0.17
C LEU A 193 11.66 -7.58 -0.13
N ALA A 194 10.39 -7.18 -0.22
CA ALA A 194 9.30 -8.09 -0.50
C ALA A 194 9.47 -8.81 -1.85
N ASN A 195 9.87 -8.08 -2.89
CA ASN A 195 10.19 -8.66 -4.19
C ASN A 195 11.37 -9.62 -4.13
N MET A 196 12.46 -9.26 -3.44
CA MET A 196 13.63 -10.11 -3.26
C MET A 196 13.27 -11.43 -2.56
N ILE A 197 12.54 -11.37 -1.45
CA ILE A 197 12.13 -12.59 -0.71
C ILE A 197 11.18 -13.43 -1.56
N ARG A 198 10.16 -12.80 -2.16
CA ARG A 198 9.19 -13.51 -3.00
C ARG A 198 9.91 -14.25 -4.12
N MET A 199 10.88 -13.62 -4.78
CA MET A 199 11.56 -14.23 -5.90
C MET A 199 12.59 -15.30 -5.48
N TRP A 200 13.56 -14.93 -4.65
CA TRP A 200 14.69 -15.79 -4.33
C TRP A 200 14.36 -16.87 -3.31
N ILE A 201 13.42 -16.63 -2.41
CA ILE A 201 13.05 -17.61 -1.39
C ILE A 201 11.74 -18.30 -1.78
N ALA A 202 10.62 -17.59 -1.76
CA ALA A 202 9.30 -18.22 -1.93
C ALA A 202 9.14 -18.92 -3.28
N ASN A 203 9.61 -18.28 -4.35
CA ASN A 203 9.42 -18.73 -5.73
C ASN A 203 10.48 -19.72 -6.24
N ARG A 204 11.71 -19.65 -5.73
CA ARG A 204 12.83 -20.48 -6.18
C ARG A 204 12.98 -21.71 -5.29
N THR A 205 12.99 -21.55 -3.97
CA THR A 205 13.23 -22.67 -3.03
C THR A 205 11.96 -23.16 -2.34
N GLY A 206 11.00 -22.26 -2.14
CA GLY A 206 9.95 -22.44 -1.14
C GLY A 206 10.52 -22.43 0.28
N TYR A 207 9.64 -22.56 1.27
CA TYR A 207 10.01 -22.63 2.68
C TYR A 207 8.92 -23.38 3.48
N ALA A 208 9.28 -23.90 4.66
CA ALA A 208 8.29 -24.41 5.61
C ALA A 208 7.64 -23.25 6.37
N ASN A 209 8.48 -22.33 6.87
CA ASN A 209 8.01 -21.03 7.36
C ASN A 209 9.11 -19.96 7.30
N ILE A 210 8.69 -18.69 7.28
CA ILE A 210 9.59 -17.53 7.41
C ILE A 210 9.15 -16.67 8.60
N VAL A 211 10.11 -16.17 9.36
CA VAL A 211 9.88 -15.18 10.41
C VAL A 211 10.62 -13.91 10.07
N PHE A 212 9.90 -12.78 10.01
CA PHE A 212 10.47 -11.45 9.86
C PHE A 212 10.40 -10.70 11.20
N ILE A 213 11.52 -10.11 11.62
CA ILE A 213 11.63 -9.34 12.86
C ILE A 213 12.29 -8.00 12.55
N PHE A 214 11.49 -6.95 12.43
CA PHE A 214 11.92 -5.58 12.16
C PHE A 214 11.99 -4.77 13.46
N ASN A 215 13.16 -4.79 14.08
CA ASN A 215 13.46 -4.14 15.36
C ASN A 215 13.82 -2.64 15.24
N GLN A 216 13.64 -2.06 14.06
CA GLN A 216 14.04 -0.71 13.71
C GLN A 216 12.87 0.28 13.71
N CYS A 217 13.18 1.58 13.61
CA CYS A 217 12.19 2.63 13.35
C CYS A 217 11.35 2.30 12.11
N PHE A 218 10.05 2.61 12.18
CA PHE A 218 9.08 2.35 11.11
C PHE A 218 9.01 0.89 10.66
N GLY A 219 9.52 -0.06 11.46
CA GLY A 219 9.65 -1.47 11.06
C GLY A 219 8.30 -2.15 10.73
N GLY A 220 7.20 -1.67 11.29
CA GLY A 220 5.86 -2.12 10.94
C GLY A 220 5.44 -1.82 9.49
N GLY A 221 6.00 -0.77 8.89
CA GLY A 221 5.77 -0.43 7.48
C GLY A 221 6.56 -1.31 6.51
N MET A 222 7.41 -2.23 6.98
CA MET A 222 8.06 -3.22 6.12
C MET A 222 7.18 -4.44 5.84
N ILE A 223 6.04 -4.57 6.55
CA ILE A 223 5.33 -5.85 6.72
C ILE A 223 4.24 -6.06 5.68
N ASP A 224 3.52 -5.02 5.28
CA ASP A 224 2.39 -5.06 4.37
C ASP A 224 2.77 -5.56 2.97
N ASP A 225 3.83 -5.01 2.35
CA ASP A 225 4.35 -5.53 1.07
C ASP A 225 4.76 -7.00 1.17
N LEU A 226 5.47 -7.37 2.24
CA LEU A 226 5.89 -8.75 2.47
C LEU A 226 4.68 -9.69 2.63
N LYS A 227 3.70 -9.29 3.42
CA LYS A 227 2.46 -10.03 3.66
C LYS A 227 1.68 -10.22 2.35
N GLU A 228 1.58 -9.18 1.52
CA GLU A 228 0.92 -9.26 0.22
C GLU A 228 1.68 -10.19 -0.74
N LYS A 229 3.00 -9.98 -0.92
CA LYS A 229 3.80 -10.75 -1.87
C LYS A 229 3.94 -12.22 -1.49
N LEU A 230 3.93 -12.54 -0.20
CA LEU A 230 4.03 -13.90 0.32
C LEU A 230 2.67 -14.57 0.55
N LYS A 231 1.56 -13.89 0.24
CA LYS A 231 0.23 -14.49 0.32
C LYS A 231 0.21 -15.79 -0.49
N ASP A 232 -0.32 -16.84 0.13
CA ASP A 232 -0.42 -18.19 -0.43
C ASP A 232 0.92 -18.89 -0.72
N THR A 233 2.05 -18.43 -0.15
CA THR A 233 3.37 -19.06 -0.36
C THR A 233 3.86 -19.95 0.79
N GLY A 234 3.13 -19.98 1.90
CA GLY A 234 3.44 -20.78 3.08
C GLY A 234 3.14 -20.01 4.38
N ASP A 235 3.58 -20.56 5.51
CA ASP A 235 3.38 -19.93 6.81
C ASP A 235 4.44 -18.85 7.05
N ALA A 236 4.04 -17.62 7.36
CA ALA A 236 5.01 -16.59 7.75
C ALA A 236 4.47 -15.69 8.85
N ALA A 237 5.37 -15.25 9.73
CA ALA A 237 5.08 -14.34 10.83
C ALA A 237 5.92 -13.07 10.69
N PHE A 238 5.30 -11.93 10.98
CA PHE A 238 5.93 -10.62 10.82
C PHE A 238 5.80 -9.83 12.11
N LEU A 239 6.94 -9.39 12.66
CA LEU A 239 7.06 -8.62 13.87
C LEU A 239 7.71 -7.28 13.55
N GLY A 240 7.17 -6.19 14.07
CA GLY A 240 7.74 -4.85 13.97
C GLY A 240 7.79 -4.16 15.34
N ALA A 241 8.88 -3.46 15.64
CA ALA A 241 9.02 -2.73 16.90
C ALA A 241 8.09 -1.52 17.02
N SER A 242 7.71 -0.92 15.90
CA SER A 242 6.86 0.26 15.86
C SER A 242 5.92 0.23 14.65
N ARG A 243 4.89 1.09 14.67
CA ARG A 243 4.00 1.33 13.53
C ARG A 243 4.77 2.03 12.40
N HIS A 244 4.26 1.93 11.17
CA HIS A 244 4.86 2.51 9.96
C HIS A 244 5.17 4.01 10.05
N ASP A 245 4.57 4.78 10.97
CA ASP A 245 4.73 6.23 11.15
C ASP A 245 5.34 6.62 12.50
N GLU A 246 5.94 5.66 13.22
CA GLU A 246 6.51 5.86 14.55
C GLU A 246 7.95 5.34 14.63
N PRO A 247 8.84 6.06 15.34
CA PRO A 247 10.18 5.57 15.62
C PRO A 247 10.14 4.41 16.62
N SER A 248 11.20 3.61 16.63
CA SER A 248 11.47 2.66 17.69
C SER A 248 12.49 3.20 18.69
N TRP A 249 12.40 2.79 19.95
CA TRP A 249 13.19 3.38 21.04
C TRP A 249 14.18 2.40 21.68
N GLY A 250 15.26 2.97 22.22
CA GLY A 250 16.27 2.21 22.94
C GLY A 250 17.14 3.07 23.85
N LEU A 251 17.95 2.40 24.66
CA LEU A 251 18.92 3.04 25.53
C LEU A 251 20.12 3.55 24.73
N LYS A 252 20.63 4.72 25.11
CA LYS A 252 21.81 5.34 24.50
C LYS A 252 23.10 4.77 25.07
N ASP A 253 24.21 4.96 24.36
CA ASP A 253 25.53 4.41 24.70
C ASP A 253 26.11 4.81 26.06
N GLY A 254 25.63 5.92 26.62
CA GLY A 254 25.99 6.41 27.96
C GLY A 254 25.14 5.86 29.10
N TYR A 255 24.25 4.89 28.83
CA TYR A 255 23.43 4.27 29.87
C TYR A 255 24.28 3.54 30.92
N ASP A 256 24.02 3.82 32.20
CA ASP A 256 24.59 3.13 33.35
C ASP A 256 23.45 2.52 34.20
N PRO A 257 23.40 1.19 34.37
CA PRO A 257 22.37 0.52 35.15
C PRO A 257 22.37 0.93 36.63
N ASN A 258 23.51 1.34 37.19
CA ASN A 258 23.62 1.72 38.60
C ASN A 258 22.98 3.08 38.91
N THR A 259 22.86 3.95 37.91
CA THR A 259 22.19 5.26 38.05
C THR A 259 20.72 5.20 37.62
N SER A 260 20.25 4.08 37.06
CA SER A 260 18.91 3.90 36.52
C SER A 260 18.19 2.66 37.07
N PRO A 261 17.90 2.58 38.38
CA PRO A 261 17.40 1.37 39.05
C PRO A 261 16.06 0.86 38.50
N LYS A 262 15.18 1.76 38.01
CA LYS A 262 13.90 1.35 37.40
C LYS A 262 14.10 0.60 36.08
N ILE A 263 15.06 1.06 35.27
CA ILE A 263 15.38 0.45 33.97
C ILE A 263 16.19 -0.84 34.18
N LYS A 264 17.13 -0.83 35.13
CA LYS A 264 17.85 -2.03 35.58
C LYS A 264 16.88 -3.10 36.12
N GLY A 265 15.88 -2.69 36.90
CA GLY A 265 14.82 -3.58 37.40
C GLY A 265 13.95 -4.22 36.32
N LYS A 266 14.03 -3.73 35.07
CA LYS A 266 13.42 -4.33 33.87
C LYS A 266 14.38 -5.22 33.08
N GLY A 267 15.57 -5.50 33.61
CA GLY A 267 16.55 -6.43 33.02
C GLY A 267 17.54 -5.79 32.04
N PHE A 268 17.58 -4.46 31.94
CA PHE A 268 18.55 -3.76 31.09
C PHE A 268 19.87 -3.60 31.84
N GLU A 269 20.86 -4.42 31.50
CA GLU A 269 22.22 -4.34 32.08
C GLU A 269 23.18 -3.52 31.22
N LYS A 270 22.82 -3.28 29.95
CA LYS A 270 23.61 -2.58 28.94
C LYS A 270 22.70 -1.82 27.98
N PRO A 271 23.22 -0.88 27.16
CA PRO A 271 22.41 -0.19 26.16
C PRO A 271 21.81 -1.17 25.15
N GLU A 272 20.49 -1.23 25.04
CA GLU A 272 19.74 -2.09 24.10
C GLU A 272 18.46 -1.36 23.66
N GLY A 273 17.88 -1.81 22.54
CA GLY A 273 16.51 -1.42 22.16
C GLY A 273 15.51 -1.98 23.18
N PHE A 274 14.40 -1.26 23.42
CA PHE A 274 13.39 -1.75 24.37
C PHE A 274 12.64 -2.96 23.82
N TYR A 275 11.97 -2.82 22.68
CA TYR A 275 11.33 -3.94 21.99
C TYR A 275 12.29 -5.10 21.61
N PRO A 276 13.48 -4.84 21.03
CA PRO A 276 14.42 -5.90 20.63
C PRO A 276 14.94 -6.75 21.79
N LYS A 277 15.09 -6.17 23.00
CA LYS A 277 15.41 -6.95 24.20
C LYS A 277 14.32 -7.97 24.49
N GLU A 278 13.07 -7.53 24.56
CA GLU A 278 11.93 -8.39 24.91
C GLU A 278 11.74 -9.51 23.89
N VAL A 279 11.83 -9.19 22.59
CA VAL A 279 11.82 -10.22 21.53
C VAL A 279 13.00 -11.18 21.68
N GLY A 280 14.21 -10.68 21.94
CA GLY A 280 15.41 -11.50 22.09
C GLY A 280 15.35 -12.45 23.29
N GLU A 281 14.79 -12.03 24.42
CA GLU A 281 14.62 -12.88 25.61
C GLU A 281 13.60 -14.00 25.40
N GLU A 282 12.52 -13.73 24.68
CA GLU A 282 11.55 -14.77 24.34
C GLU A 282 12.06 -15.70 23.24
N LEU A 283 12.81 -15.17 22.26
CA LEU A 283 13.53 -15.98 21.27
C LEU A 283 14.57 -16.90 21.90
N GLU A 284 15.15 -16.55 23.05
CA GLU A 284 16.16 -17.36 23.73
C GLU A 284 15.59 -18.65 24.35
N LYS A 285 14.27 -18.72 24.55
CA LYS A 285 13.60 -19.87 25.16
C LYS A 285 13.49 -21.04 24.18
N THR A 286 13.83 -22.23 24.67
CA THR A 286 13.93 -23.46 23.86
C THR A 286 13.11 -24.60 24.49
N GLY A 287 12.96 -25.71 23.76
CA GLY A 287 12.30 -26.90 24.25
C GLY A 287 10.80 -26.70 24.48
N LYS A 288 10.26 -27.23 25.59
CA LYS A 288 8.83 -27.13 25.94
C LYS A 288 8.35 -25.70 26.19
N ASP A 289 9.27 -24.81 26.57
CA ASP A 289 8.99 -23.42 26.91
C ASP A 289 9.20 -22.49 25.69
N ALA A 290 9.52 -23.05 24.52
CA ALA A 290 9.68 -22.28 23.29
C ALA A 290 8.33 -21.68 22.85
N PRO A 291 8.23 -20.34 22.77
CA PRO A 291 7.01 -19.66 22.37
C PRO A 291 6.79 -19.73 20.85
N THR A 292 5.54 -19.56 20.46
CA THR A 292 5.14 -19.21 19.09
C THR A 292 5.50 -17.77 18.77
N MET A 293 5.58 -17.43 17.48
CA MET A 293 5.86 -16.05 17.05
C MET A 293 4.80 -15.06 17.54
N LYS A 294 3.54 -15.49 17.62
CA LYS A 294 2.45 -14.70 18.23
C LYS A 294 2.73 -14.43 19.70
N GLU A 295 3.08 -15.46 20.47
CA GLU A 295 3.39 -15.32 21.90
C GLU A 295 4.59 -14.38 22.14
N ILE A 296 5.63 -14.46 21.31
CA ILE A 296 6.79 -13.55 21.34
C ILE A 296 6.31 -12.11 21.13
N ALA A 297 5.57 -11.86 20.04
CA ALA A 297 5.10 -10.52 19.70
C ALA A 297 4.23 -9.93 20.80
N ARG A 298 3.33 -10.73 21.37
CA ARG A 298 2.43 -10.35 22.46
C ARG A 298 3.16 -10.07 23.75
N LYS A 299 4.19 -10.84 24.07
CA LYS A 299 5.01 -10.59 25.24
C LYS A 299 5.78 -9.29 25.08
N ALA A 300 6.42 -9.09 23.94
CA ALA A 300 7.16 -7.87 23.65
C ALA A 300 6.26 -6.62 23.71
N GLU A 301 5.06 -6.67 23.13
CA GLU A 301 4.06 -5.59 23.23
C GLU A 301 3.73 -5.21 24.68
N ARG A 302 3.63 -6.18 25.59
CA ARG A 302 3.27 -5.97 27.00
C ARG A 302 4.43 -5.50 27.87
N GLU A 303 5.64 -5.98 27.61
CA GLU A 303 6.79 -5.76 28.49
C GLU A 303 7.68 -4.59 28.06
N ASP A 304 7.60 -4.20 26.78
CA ASP A 304 8.35 -3.06 26.24
C ASP A 304 8.08 -1.79 27.07
N ILE A 305 9.16 -1.21 27.61
CA ILE A 305 9.16 0.00 28.44
C ILE A 305 8.54 1.20 27.69
N LYS A 306 8.72 1.25 26.37
CA LYS A 306 8.22 2.27 25.46
C LYS A 306 6.97 1.83 24.70
N GLY A 307 6.58 0.56 24.84
CA GLY A 307 5.35 0.01 24.31
C GLY A 307 4.08 0.58 24.96
N PRO A 308 2.89 0.20 24.46
CA PRO A 308 1.60 0.72 24.92
C PRO A 308 1.34 0.52 26.43
N TYR A 309 1.88 -0.56 26.99
CA TYR A 309 1.76 -0.95 28.39
C TYR A 309 2.97 -0.54 29.24
N GLY A 310 3.99 0.04 28.61
CA GLY A 310 5.28 0.37 29.19
C GLY A 310 5.26 1.44 30.28
N LEU A 311 6.42 1.61 30.91
CA LEU A 311 6.63 2.57 32.01
C LEU A 311 6.45 4.02 31.57
N TRP A 312 6.78 4.32 30.32
CA TRP A 312 6.79 5.68 29.80
C TRP A 312 5.54 5.95 28.95
N LYS A 313 4.90 7.09 29.18
CA LYS A 313 3.63 7.48 28.51
C LYS A 313 3.80 8.56 27.44
N LYS A 314 5.05 8.96 27.17
CA LYS A 314 5.41 9.90 26.11
C LYS A 314 6.30 9.19 25.11
N ASP A 315 6.13 9.52 23.83
CA ASP A 315 6.84 8.94 22.69
C ASP A 315 6.75 7.42 22.74
N ILE A 316 5.50 6.91 22.75
CA ILE A 316 5.16 5.48 22.78
C ILE A 316 5.46 4.90 21.40
N GLU A 317 6.08 3.73 21.33
CA GLU A 317 6.12 2.91 20.13
C GLU A 317 4.99 1.88 20.17
N ARG A 318 4.33 1.63 19.03
CA ARG A 318 3.29 0.60 18.91
C ARG A 318 3.79 -0.58 18.11
N PRO A 319 4.29 -1.65 18.77
CA PRO A 319 4.69 -2.86 18.07
C PRO A 319 3.61 -3.41 17.16
N GLN A 320 4.03 -3.94 16.02
CA GLN A 320 3.17 -4.47 14.97
C GLN A 320 3.36 -5.98 14.87
N TYR A 321 2.26 -6.71 14.68
CA TYR A 321 2.29 -8.15 14.46
C TYR A 321 1.18 -8.58 13.50
N THR A 322 1.54 -9.38 12.51
CA THR A 322 0.59 -10.10 11.67
C THR A 322 1.22 -11.39 11.16
N SER A 323 0.43 -12.23 10.50
CA SER A 323 0.89 -13.48 9.92
C SER A 323 0.09 -13.82 8.67
N ILE A 324 0.64 -14.73 7.86
CA ILE A 324 -0.05 -15.41 6.75
C ILE A 324 -0.01 -16.92 7.00
N GLY A 325 -0.99 -17.63 6.42
CA GLY A 325 -1.15 -19.06 6.66
C GLY A 325 -1.35 -19.34 8.15
N ARG A 326 -0.57 -20.27 8.70
CA ARG A 326 -0.52 -20.60 10.13
C ARG A 326 0.70 -19.98 10.82
N GLY A 327 1.15 -18.81 10.35
CA GLY A 327 2.31 -18.10 10.91
C GLY A 327 2.20 -17.81 12.42
N ASP A 328 0.98 -17.66 12.94
CA ASP A 328 0.70 -17.54 14.38
C ASP A 328 1.30 -18.69 15.20
N ASP A 329 1.28 -19.92 14.67
CA ASP A 329 1.69 -21.14 15.38
C ASP A 329 3.19 -21.45 15.20
N VAL A 330 3.92 -20.68 14.39
CA VAL A 330 5.32 -20.94 14.07
C VAL A 330 6.20 -20.79 15.32
N LYS A 331 7.10 -21.76 15.54
CA LYS A 331 8.17 -21.69 16.56
C LYS A 331 9.52 -21.83 15.89
N ILE A 332 10.58 -21.33 16.54
CA ILE A 332 11.94 -21.54 16.04
C ILE A 332 12.24 -23.05 16.00
N GLY A 333 12.67 -23.53 14.83
CA GLY A 333 12.96 -24.94 14.57
C GLY A 333 11.75 -25.85 14.37
N LYS A 334 10.53 -25.31 14.36
CA LYS A 334 9.30 -26.09 14.12
C LYS A 334 8.48 -25.52 12.97
N ARG A 335 7.71 -26.38 12.33
CA ARG A 335 6.58 -26.02 11.47
C ARG A 335 5.40 -25.52 12.32
N ALA A 336 4.41 -24.91 11.66
CA ALA A 336 3.19 -24.45 12.33
C ALA A 336 2.34 -25.60 12.92
N ASP A 337 2.51 -26.84 12.43
CA ASP A 337 1.88 -28.03 13.02
C ASP A 337 2.67 -28.62 14.22
N GLY A 338 3.80 -28.02 14.59
CA GLY A 338 4.65 -28.44 15.70
C GLY A 338 5.70 -29.51 15.34
N THR A 339 5.73 -30.00 14.10
CA THR A 339 6.78 -30.92 13.63
C THR A 339 8.10 -30.18 13.39
N ASP A 340 9.23 -30.91 13.37
CA ASP A 340 10.55 -30.31 13.11
C ASP A 340 10.71 -29.84 11.66
N VAL A 341 11.37 -28.69 11.47
CA VAL A 341 11.91 -28.32 10.15
C VAL A 341 13.20 -29.07 9.87
N LYS A 342 13.51 -29.32 8.60
CA LYS A 342 14.72 -30.09 8.23
C LYS A 342 16.01 -29.36 8.57
N SER A 343 16.04 -28.05 8.35
CA SER A 343 17.12 -27.17 8.79
C SER A 343 16.60 -25.75 8.98
N LYS A 344 17.46 -24.89 9.52
CA LYS A 344 17.15 -23.51 9.87
C LYS A 344 18.24 -22.60 9.34
N HIS A 345 17.86 -21.49 8.74
CA HIS A 345 18.73 -20.45 8.18
C HIS A 345 18.34 -19.10 8.75
N ALA A 346 19.30 -18.19 8.90
CA ALA A 346 19.03 -16.85 9.37
C ALA A 346 19.85 -15.80 8.63
N ILE A 347 19.26 -14.63 8.46
CA ILE A 347 19.94 -13.40 8.06
C ILE A 347 19.72 -12.39 9.18
N LEU A 348 20.81 -11.93 9.80
CA LEU A 348 20.80 -10.86 10.79
C LEU A 348 21.43 -9.62 10.16
N PHE A 349 20.66 -8.56 9.99
CA PHE A 349 21.10 -7.33 9.33
C PHE A 349 21.05 -6.11 10.27
N ALA A 350 22.16 -5.38 10.35
CA ALA A 350 22.28 -4.13 11.09
C ALA A 350 23.09 -3.13 10.27
N GLY A 351 22.43 -2.46 9.32
CA GLY A 351 23.08 -1.70 8.25
C GLY A 351 23.98 -0.57 8.75
N ASP A 352 23.38 0.44 9.38
CA ASP A 352 24.07 1.61 9.93
C ASP A 352 24.23 1.51 11.46
N ALA A 353 24.82 0.39 11.92
CA ALA A 353 25.05 0.07 13.33
C ALA A 353 26.03 1.05 14.04
N ASP A 354 25.58 2.28 14.25
CA ASP A 354 26.34 3.45 14.71
C ASP A 354 26.45 3.58 16.24
N SER A 355 25.76 2.72 16.99
CA SER A 355 25.65 2.80 18.45
C SER A 355 25.77 1.44 19.13
N LYS A 356 26.24 1.42 20.39
CA LYS A 356 26.40 0.18 21.18
C LYS A 356 25.12 -0.64 21.27
N ARG A 357 23.95 0.03 21.30
CA ARG A 357 22.66 -0.68 21.35
C ARG A 357 22.40 -1.55 20.13
N HIS A 358 22.79 -1.10 18.92
CA HIS A 358 22.57 -1.88 17.70
C HIS A 358 23.39 -3.17 17.73
N TRP A 359 24.65 -3.07 18.16
CA TRP A 359 25.54 -4.22 18.35
C TRP A 359 25.06 -5.17 19.47
N ASN A 360 24.54 -4.63 20.57
CA ASN A 360 24.00 -5.46 21.65
C ASN A 360 22.72 -6.20 21.24
N ASN A 361 21.82 -5.55 20.49
CA ASN A 361 20.64 -6.19 19.93
C ASN A 361 21.03 -7.35 19.00
N LEU A 362 22.02 -7.12 18.12
CA LEU A 362 22.53 -8.12 17.20
C LEU A 362 23.15 -9.32 17.93
N ASP A 363 24.01 -9.07 18.92
CA ASP A 363 24.62 -10.09 19.75
C ASP A 363 23.58 -10.96 20.48
N ARG A 364 22.51 -10.33 20.99
CA ARG A 364 21.39 -11.03 21.64
C ARG A 364 20.66 -11.94 20.66
N ALA A 365 20.29 -11.44 19.48
CA ALA A 365 19.62 -12.22 18.46
C ALA A 365 20.47 -13.41 17.99
N TYR A 366 21.76 -13.17 17.71
CA TYR A 366 22.73 -14.21 17.36
C TYR A 366 22.77 -15.32 18.41
N LYS A 367 22.99 -14.96 19.69
CA LYS A 367 23.07 -15.93 20.79
C LYS A 367 21.76 -16.68 21.01
N ALA A 368 20.60 -16.02 20.87
CA ALA A 368 19.31 -16.67 20.96
C ALA A 368 19.16 -17.76 19.87
N LEU A 369 19.49 -17.44 18.62
CA LEU A 369 19.47 -18.42 17.52
C LEU A 369 20.47 -19.57 17.75
N LYS A 370 21.67 -19.30 18.27
CA LYS A 370 22.62 -20.36 18.63
C LYS A 370 22.03 -21.36 19.63
N LYS A 371 21.21 -20.92 20.60
CA LYS A 371 20.52 -21.82 21.54
C LYS A 371 19.48 -22.72 20.88
N HIS A 372 18.90 -22.30 19.77
CA HIS A 372 18.03 -23.13 18.93
C HIS A 372 18.78 -24.08 18.00
N GLY A 373 20.11 -24.19 18.16
CA GLY A 373 20.94 -25.09 17.39
C GLY A 373 21.28 -24.60 15.98
N PHE A 374 21.25 -23.29 15.74
CA PHE A 374 21.84 -22.72 14.53
C PHE A 374 23.36 -22.83 14.58
N THR A 375 23.97 -23.27 13.49
CA THR A 375 25.43 -23.22 13.28
C THR A 375 25.82 -21.88 12.68
N ASP A 376 27.10 -21.50 12.78
CA ASP A 376 27.57 -20.22 12.22
C ASP A 376 27.38 -20.22 10.69
N ALA A 377 27.57 -21.37 10.03
CA ALA A 377 27.33 -21.53 8.59
C ALA A 377 25.86 -21.30 8.14
N ASN A 378 24.92 -21.32 9.09
CA ASN A 378 23.49 -21.15 8.87
C ASN A 378 22.98 -19.77 9.32
N ILE A 379 23.84 -18.90 9.87
CA ILE A 379 23.50 -17.53 10.21
C ILE A 379 24.41 -16.63 9.39
N ILE A 380 23.83 -15.79 8.53
CA ILE A 380 24.58 -14.74 7.85
C ILE A 380 24.38 -13.45 8.63
N VAL A 381 25.46 -12.85 9.12
CA VAL A 381 25.45 -11.61 9.90
C VAL A 381 26.12 -10.48 9.13
N LEU A 382 25.35 -9.44 8.84
CA LEU A 382 25.81 -8.26 8.11
C LEU A 382 25.64 -7.02 8.98
N ALA A 383 26.74 -6.33 9.31
CA ALA A 383 26.68 -5.21 10.25
C ALA A 383 27.67 -4.10 9.96
N GLY A 384 27.20 -2.85 9.97
CA GLY A 384 28.03 -1.65 9.80
C GLY A 384 28.93 -1.74 8.57
N ASN A 385 30.20 -1.36 8.70
CA ASN A 385 31.20 -1.49 7.64
C ASN A 385 31.83 -2.90 7.55
N GLY A 386 31.40 -3.86 8.38
CA GLY A 386 31.91 -5.24 8.42
C GLY A 386 33.32 -5.39 9.01
N LYS A 387 33.94 -4.32 9.52
CA LYS A 387 35.33 -4.32 10.01
C LYS A 387 35.46 -3.81 11.44
N THR A 388 34.83 -2.66 11.73
CA THR A 388 34.97 -1.96 13.00
C THR A 388 33.61 -1.52 13.55
N MET A 389 33.45 -1.63 14.87
CA MET A 389 32.39 -0.98 15.62
C MET A 389 32.67 0.54 15.78
N PRO A 390 31.66 1.36 16.14
CA PRO A 390 31.80 2.82 16.29
C PRO A 390 32.90 3.29 17.26
N ASN A 391 33.26 2.44 18.24
CA ASN A 391 34.34 2.71 19.19
C ASN A 391 35.75 2.36 18.66
N GLY A 392 35.86 1.96 17.39
CA GLY A 392 37.11 1.56 16.74
C GLY A 392 37.55 0.11 17.02
N ALA A 393 36.83 -0.64 17.85
CA ALA A 393 37.13 -2.05 18.07
C ALA A 393 36.71 -2.90 16.86
N ASN A 394 37.38 -4.03 16.64
CA ASN A 394 37.00 -4.97 15.59
C ASN A 394 35.58 -5.51 15.82
N VAL A 395 34.86 -5.77 14.73
CA VAL A 395 33.57 -6.46 14.81
C VAL A 395 33.71 -7.85 15.43
N PRO A 396 32.68 -8.37 16.11
CA PRO A 396 32.68 -9.75 16.60
C PRO A 396 32.95 -10.76 15.48
N GLY A 397 33.62 -11.87 15.81
CA GLY A 397 34.01 -12.88 14.81
C GLY A 397 32.85 -13.63 14.13
N TYR A 398 31.61 -13.41 14.58
CA TYR A 398 30.41 -13.93 13.92
C TYR A 398 29.86 -13.01 12.82
N VAL A 399 30.45 -11.82 12.62
CA VAL A 399 30.03 -10.88 11.57
C VAL A 399 30.70 -11.28 10.26
N ASP A 400 29.90 -11.68 9.27
CA ASP A 400 30.38 -12.21 7.99
C ASP A 400 30.74 -11.11 7.00
N GLY A 401 30.13 -9.93 7.11
CA GLY A 401 30.31 -8.87 6.14
C GLY A 401 29.69 -7.53 6.51
N PRO A 402 29.83 -6.54 5.62
CA PRO A 402 29.28 -5.21 5.84
C PRO A 402 27.74 -5.21 5.68
N GLY A 403 27.07 -4.35 6.43
CA GLY A 403 25.63 -4.09 6.33
C GLY A 403 25.25 -3.21 5.15
N THR A 404 25.77 -3.51 3.96
CA THR A 404 25.44 -2.78 2.72
C THR A 404 24.21 -3.37 2.05
N LYS A 405 23.61 -2.60 1.15
CA LYS A 405 22.58 -3.10 0.23
C LYS A 405 23.09 -4.39 -0.43
N LYS A 406 24.17 -4.30 -1.21
CA LYS A 406 24.74 -5.43 -2.00
C LYS A 406 24.92 -6.71 -1.17
N ALA A 407 25.49 -6.60 0.03
CA ALA A 407 25.72 -7.75 0.89
C ALA A 407 24.41 -8.41 1.33
N LEU A 408 23.35 -7.64 1.61
CA LEU A 408 22.04 -8.18 1.96
C LEU A 408 21.43 -8.98 0.80
N TYR A 409 21.51 -8.45 -0.42
CA TYR A 409 21.08 -9.18 -1.62
C TYR A 409 21.84 -10.49 -1.77
N GLU A 410 23.17 -10.45 -1.69
CA GLU A 410 24.02 -11.63 -1.77
C GLU A 410 23.69 -12.65 -0.67
N ALA A 411 23.36 -12.21 0.54
CA ALA A 411 22.93 -13.07 1.63
C ALA A 411 21.59 -13.78 1.31
N ILE A 412 20.59 -13.06 0.80
CA ILE A 412 19.30 -13.65 0.38
C ILE A 412 19.52 -14.68 -0.73
N VAL A 413 20.33 -14.35 -1.74
CA VAL A 413 20.69 -15.29 -2.82
C VAL A 413 21.44 -16.50 -2.27
N ASN A 414 22.37 -16.31 -1.34
CA ASN A 414 23.13 -17.40 -0.74
C ASN A 414 22.25 -18.34 0.09
N VAL A 415 21.30 -17.80 0.85
CA VAL A 415 20.28 -18.62 1.53
C VAL A 415 19.45 -19.38 0.52
N SER A 416 19.01 -18.75 -0.58
CA SER A 416 18.24 -19.44 -1.63
C SER A 416 18.98 -20.61 -2.32
N LYS A 417 20.31 -20.65 -2.23
CA LYS A 417 21.10 -21.77 -2.75
C LYS A 417 21.22 -22.93 -1.75
N LYS A 418 21.05 -22.64 -0.45
CA LYS A 418 21.19 -23.61 0.64
C LYS A 418 19.84 -24.14 1.12
N MET A 419 18.77 -23.35 0.96
CA MET A 419 17.47 -23.60 1.55
C MET A 419 16.52 -24.40 0.65
N ASN A 420 15.59 -25.15 1.25
CA ASN A 420 14.49 -25.85 0.55
C ASN A 420 13.12 -25.62 1.22
N LYS A 421 12.04 -26.08 0.54
CA LYS A 421 10.63 -25.98 0.99
C LYS A 421 10.27 -26.54 2.37
N ASP A 422 11.17 -27.25 3.02
CA ASP A 422 10.93 -27.95 4.29
C ASP A 422 11.71 -27.31 5.47
N GLU A 423 12.24 -26.11 5.25
CA GLU A 423 13.19 -25.45 6.14
C GLU A 423 12.67 -24.08 6.60
N GLN A 424 13.26 -23.55 7.67
CA GLN A 424 12.87 -22.27 8.26
C GLN A 424 13.88 -21.16 7.93
N LEU A 425 13.39 -19.97 7.60
CA LEU A 425 14.22 -18.76 7.49
C LEU A 425 13.82 -17.76 8.57
N ILE A 426 14.81 -17.24 9.28
CA ILE A 426 14.67 -16.10 10.18
C ILE A 426 15.33 -14.88 9.54
N PHE A 427 14.54 -13.86 9.24
CA PHE A 427 15.03 -12.57 8.75
C PHE A 427 14.88 -11.55 9.86
N TRP A 428 16.01 -11.06 10.38
CA TRP A 428 16.04 -10.16 11.51
C TRP A 428 16.79 -8.90 11.13
N VAL A 429 16.21 -7.76 11.47
CA VAL A 429 16.80 -6.44 11.21
C VAL A 429 16.71 -5.61 12.47
N SER A 430 17.80 -4.98 12.89
CA SER A 430 17.77 -3.96 13.95
C SER A 430 18.79 -2.90 13.64
N ASP A 431 18.34 -1.65 13.51
CA ASP A 431 19.17 -0.46 13.36
C ASP A 431 18.25 0.78 13.23
N HIS A 432 18.65 1.77 12.43
CA HIS A 432 17.79 2.81 11.90
C HIS A 432 16.86 2.26 10.82
N GLY A 433 15.74 2.94 10.65
CA GLY A 433 14.81 2.76 9.55
C GLY A 433 14.25 4.11 9.15
N ASN A 434 13.88 4.27 7.88
CA ASN A 434 13.27 5.50 7.39
C ASN A 434 11.83 5.28 6.97
N ARG A 435 11.13 6.40 6.84
CA ARG A 435 9.82 6.49 6.21
C ARG A 435 9.82 7.71 5.30
N GLU A 436 9.53 7.50 4.03
CA GLU A 436 9.61 8.51 2.99
C GLU A 436 8.34 8.51 2.16
N ARG A 437 8.09 9.58 1.41
CA ARG A 437 7.03 9.58 0.41
C ARG A 437 7.45 8.68 -0.76
N ILE A 438 6.50 7.96 -1.34
CA ILE A 438 6.78 6.94 -2.37
C ILE A 438 7.51 7.52 -3.60
N ASP A 439 7.15 8.71 -4.04
CA ASP A 439 7.79 9.46 -5.14
C ASP A 439 9.26 9.78 -4.84
N LEU A 440 9.55 10.26 -3.64
CA LEU A 440 10.92 10.52 -3.19
C LEU A 440 11.74 9.24 -3.03
N ALA A 441 11.11 8.18 -2.54
CA ALA A 441 11.76 6.90 -2.35
C ALA A 441 12.14 6.25 -3.69
N VAL A 442 11.23 6.25 -4.67
CA VAL A 442 11.51 5.82 -6.04
C VAL A 442 12.62 6.66 -6.67
N LEU A 443 12.58 7.99 -6.52
CA LEU A 443 13.63 8.87 -7.01
C LEU A 443 15.00 8.54 -6.39
N LYS A 444 15.05 8.30 -5.07
CA LYS A 444 16.28 7.92 -4.37
C LYS A 444 16.80 6.56 -4.81
N GLU A 445 15.91 5.61 -5.07
CA GLU A 445 16.27 4.30 -5.59
C GLU A 445 16.87 4.38 -7.00
N ILE A 446 16.24 5.16 -7.90
CA ILE A 446 16.75 5.41 -9.25
C ILE A 446 18.14 6.05 -9.22
N LEU A 447 18.38 6.92 -8.24
CA LEU A 447 19.63 7.65 -8.05
C LEU A 447 20.64 6.92 -7.14
N ASP A 448 20.32 5.73 -6.62
CA ASP A 448 21.21 5.00 -5.71
C ASP A 448 22.48 4.57 -6.47
N PRO A 449 23.69 4.99 -6.02
CA PRO A 449 24.94 4.60 -6.66
C PRO A 449 25.21 3.08 -6.57
N VAL A 450 24.56 2.39 -5.64
CA VAL A 450 24.60 0.93 -5.49
C VAL A 450 23.37 0.33 -6.16
N LYS A 451 23.40 0.31 -7.50
CA LYS A 451 22.35 -0.35 -8.29
C LYS A 451 22.31 -1.84 -7.97
N MET A 452 21.16 -2.31 -7.51
CA MET A 452 20.83 -3.72 -7.50
C MET A 452 19.97 -4.07 -8.70
N PRO A 453 20.10 -5.27 -9.29
CA PRO A 453 19.05 -5.79 -10.12
C PRO A 453 17.80 -5.98 -9.25
N ILE A 454 16.82 -5.07 -9.32
CA ILE A 454 15.42 -5.35 -8.93
C ILE A 454 15.06 -6.61 -9.67
N PRO A 455 14.74 -7.77 -9.09
CA PRO A 455 14.49 -9.01 -9.84
C PRO A 455 13.23 -8.96 -10.75
N PRO A 456 13.14 -9.65 -11.90
CA PRO A 456 12.03 -9.43 -12.81
C PRO A 456 10.79 -10.06 -12.24
N ARG A 457 9.65 -9.44 -12.51
CA ARG A 457 8.35 -10.08 -12.27
C ARG A 457 8.33 -11.38 -13.07
N LYS A 458 8.36 -12.51 -12.35
CA LYS A 458 8.30 -13.87 -12.90
C LYS A 458 7.23 -13.98 -13.98
N THR A 459 7.63 -14.33 -15.21
CA THR A 459 6.78 -15.04 -16.17
C THR A 459 7.60 -16.09 -16.95
N ALA A 460 8.14 -17.12 -16.30
CA ALA A 460 8.59 -18.32 -17.03
C ALA A 460 8.60 -19.64 -16.22
N LYS A 461 8.42 -20.74 -16.96
CA LYS A 461 7.77 -22.01 -16.55
C LYS A 461 8.68 -23.18 -16.17
N LYS A 462 10.02 -23.05 -16.10
CA LYS A 462 10.91 -24.18 -15.71
C LYS A 462 11.99 -23.79 -14.70
N PRO A 463 12.44 -24.74 -13.86
CA PRO A 463 13.04 -24.45 -12.55
C PRO A 463 14.46 -23.89 -12.58
N GLU A 464 15.09 -23.82 -13.74
CA GLU A 464 16.54 -23.58 -13.85
C GLU A 464 16.90 -22.25 -14.52
N GLN A 465 15.91 -21.43 -14.89
CA GLN A 465 16.10 -20.08 -15.42
C GLN A 465 15.63 -19.03 -14.41
N VAL A 466 16.55 -18.20 -13.92
CA VAL A 466 16.27 -16.86 -13.39
C VAL A 466 17.10 -15.92 -14.27
N SER A 467 16.43 -15.18 -15.16
CA SER A 467 17.00 -14.02 -15.85
C SER A 467 16.70 -12.78 -15.00
N TRP A 468 17.57 -11.78 -14.90
CA TRP A 468 17.42 -10.61 -15.79
C TRP A 468 18.27 -10.72 -17.03
N ASP A 469 19.01 -11.79 -17.11
CA ASP A 469 20.36 -11.57 -17.49
C ASP A 469 20.52 -12.03 -18.91
N LEU A 470 21.43 -11.36 -19.57
CA LEU A 470 21.98 -11.93 -20.77
C LEU A 470 23.13 -12.79 -20.29
N ASP A 471 22.78 -14.07 -20.25
CA ASP A 471 23.46 -15.23 -19.71
C ASP A 471 24.84 -15.47 -20.39
N ASP A 472 25.80 -16.04 -19.67
CA ASP A 472 27.15 -16.37 -20.15
C ASP A 472 27.16 -17.48 -21.23
N LYS A 473 26.10 -18.30 -21.29
CA LYS A 473 25.77 -19.18 -22.43
C LYS A 473 24.96 -18.47 -23.52
N PHE A 474 24.24 -17.41 -23.20
CA PHE A 474 23.53 -16.56 -24.14
C PHE A 474 24.51 -15.68 -24.92
N LEU A 475 25.48 -15.03 -24.27
CA LEU A 475 26.66 -14.39 -24.87
C LEU A 475 27.44 -15.36 -25.78
N LYS A 476 27.64 -16.61 -25.35
CA LYS A 476 28.27 -17.68 -26.19
C LYS A 476 27.37 -18.28 -27.28
N ALA A 477 26.04 -18.16 -27.19
CA ALA A 477 25.07 -18.58 -28.20
C ALA A 477 24.76 -17.45 -29.20
N MET A 478 24.93 -16.19 -28.77
CA MET A 478 24.89 -14.98 -29.58
C MET A 478 26.15 -14.79 -30.41
N ALA A 479 27.32 -15.13 -29.85
CA ALA A 479 28.55 -15.31 -30.63
C ALA A 479 28.44 -16.40 -31.74
N LEU A 480 27.36 -17.19 -31.74
CA LEU A 480 27.02 -18.21 -32.74
C LEU A 480 25.86 -17.80 -33.67
N ASP A 481 25.19 -16.67 -33.41
CA ASP A 481 24.13 -16.10 -34.25
C ASP A 481 24.65 -14.82 -34.94
N PRO A 482 24.93 -14.83 -36.26
CA PRO A 482 25.62 -13.74 -36.94
C PRO A 482 24.84 -12.41 -37.04
N ASN A 483 23.62 -12.31 -36.49
CA ASN A 483 22.70 -11.18 -36.69
C ASN A 483 22.28 -10.43 -35.40
N ASN A 484 22.94 -10.64 -34.26
CA ASN A 484 22.45 -10.19 -32.95
C ASN A 484 23.29 -9.01 -32.37
N GLN A 485 22.73 -7.79 -32.28
CA GLN A 485 23.45 -6.54 -31.93
C GLN A 485 23.09 -5.95 -30.53
N PRO A 486 24.01 -5.95 -29.54
CA PRO A 486 23.84 -5.30 -28.23
C PRO A 486 23.54 -3.78 -28.29
N TYR A 487 23.00 -3.21 -27.21
CA TYR A 487 22.79 -1.76 -27.05
C TYR A 487 22.82 -1.27 -25.59
N VAL A 488 23.02 0.03 -25.38
CA VAL A 488 22.86 0.74 -24.12
C VAL A 488 21.84 1.85 -24.34
N SER A 489 20.91 2.08 -23.43
CA SER A 489 19.97 3.19 -23.54
C SER A 489 19.91 4.05 -22.28
N ILE A 490 19.58 5.33 -22.44
CA ILE A 490 19.39 6.29 -21.35
C ILE A 490 17.98 6.88 -21.44
N LEU A 491 17.36 7.16 -20.30
CA LEU A 491 16.04 7.80 -20.26
C LEU A 491 16.20 9.29 -19.98
N VAL A 492 15.70 10.13 -20.87
CA VAL A 492 15.75 11.60 -20.77
C VAL A 492 14.35 12.12 -20.43
N GLU A 493 14.22 12.85 -19.32
CA GLU A 493 12.94 13.43 -18.84
C GLU A 493 12.28 14.31 -19.92
N ALA A 494 10.99 14.11 -20.15
CA ALA A 494 10.23 14.80 -21.19
C ALA A 494 9.67 16.15 -20.70
N THR A 495 10.56 17.12 -20.49
CA THR A 495 10.12 18.52 -20.23
C THR A 495 9.47 19.12 -21.48
N PRO A 496 8.66 20.18 -21.38
CA PRO A 496 8.05 20.83 -22.56
C PRO A 496 9.06 21.18 -23.65
N GLU A 497 10.25 21.64 -23.28
CA GLU A 497 11.34 21.96 -24.21
C GLU A 497 11.96 20.70 -24.83
N VAL A 498 12.09 19.62 -24.06
CA VAL A 498 12.58 18.32 -24.57
C VAL A 498 11.53 17.68 -25.48
N ILE A 499 10.23 17.86 -25.22
CA ILE A 499 9.13 17.40 -26.08
C ILE A 499 9.11 18.18 -27.40
N GLU A 500 9.28 19.50 -27.33
CA GLU A 500 9.24 20.37 -28.51
C GLU A 500 10.46 20.20 -29.43
N TYR A 501 11.65 20.02 -28.86
CA TYR A 501 12.92 20.01 -29.60
C TYR A 501 13.69 18.68 -29.55
N GLY A 502 13.12 17.64 -28.94
CA GLY A 502 13.78 16.37 -28.59
C GLY A 502 14.54 15.73 -29.74
N GLU A 503 13.93 15.64 -30.92
CA GLU A 503 14.59 15.02 -32.09
C GLU A 503 15.90 15.70 -32.50
N SER A 504 16.01 17.02 -32.33
CA SER A 504 17.22 17.79 -32.62
C SER A 504 18.24 17.70 -31.49
N LEU A 505 17.74 17.65 -30.24
CA LEU A 505 18.54 17.52 -29.03
C LEU A 505 19.22 16.15 -28.94
N PHE A 506 18.46 15.07 -29.10
CA PHE A 506 18.91 13.69 -28.86
C PHE A 506 20.04 13.27 -29.80
N LYS A 507 19.99 13.68 -31.07
CA LYS A 507 21.04 13.40 -32.08
C LYS A 507 22.41 13.92 -31.69
N ASN A 508 22.46 14.94 -30.85
CA ASN A 508 23.69 15.57 -30.37
C ASN A 508 24.13 15.03 -29.00
N ILE A 509 23.34 14.16 -28.36
CA ILE A 509 23.72 13.45 -27.14
C ILE A 509 24.52 12.21 -27.53
N THR A 510 25.77 12.17 -27.10
CA THR A 510 26.70 11.08 -27.38
C THR A 510 26.94 10.28 -26.11
N LEU A 511 26.99 8.95 -26.23
CA LEU A 511 27.28 8.05 -25.12
C LEU A 511 28.67 7.46 -25.31
N TYR A 512 29.39 7.21 -24.23
CA TYR A 512 30.65 6.47 -24.25
C TYR A 512 30.55 5.32 -23.25
N VAL A 513 30.86 4.11 -23.69
CA VAL A 513 30.84 2.89 -22.87
C VAL A 513 32.26 2.34 -22.81
N ASN A 514 32.83 2.27 -21.62
CA ASN A 514 34.23 1.86 -21.40
C ASN A 514 35.24 2.64 -22.27
N GLY A 515 34.94 3.91 -22.56
CA GLY A 515 35.74 4.79 -23.42
C GLY A 515 35.43 4.70 -24.92
N GLU A 516 34.55 3.78 -25.34
CA GLU A 516 34.10 3.66 -26.72
C GLU A 516 32.85 4.48 -26.96
N ARG A 517 32.91 5.40 -27.94
CA ARG A 517 31.79 6.25 -28.31
C ARG A 517 30.72 5.43 -29.02
N LEU A 518 29.49 5.50 -28.55
CA LEU A 518 28.32 4.93 -29.18
C LEU A 518 27.50 6.01 -29.88
N GLU A 519 26.92 5.65 -31.02
CA GLU A 519 26.01 6.51 -31.76
C GLU A 519 24.57 6.20 -31.39
N LEU A 520 23.74 7.23 -31.33
CA LEU A 520 22.31 7.07 -31.11
C LEU A 520 21.70 6.40 -32.35
N ALA A 521 21.04 5.25 -32.18
CA ALA A 521 20.28 4.62 -33.26
C ALA A 521 18.87 5.18 -33.38
N PHE A 522 18.15 5.28 -32.26
CA PHE A 522 16.79 5.80 -32.23
C PHE A 522 16.41 6.28 -30.82
N ALA A 523 15.33 7.05 -30.74
CA ALA A 523 14.75 7.52 -29.49
C ALA A 523 13.26 7.18 -29.45
N GLU A 524 12.77 6.62 -28.33
CA GLU A 524 11.38 6.21 -28.16
C GLU A 524 10.73 6.98 -27.00
N PRO A 525 9.48 7.46 -27.15
CA PRO A 525 8.75 8.08 -26.05
C PRO A 525 8.34 7.03 -24.99
N ILE A 526 8.50 7.37 -23.72
CA ILE A 526 8.01 6.61 -22.57
C ILE A 526 6.85 7.36 -21.95
N ILE A 527 5.68 6.74 -21.99
CA ILE A 527 4.44 7.20 -21.37
C ILE A 527 4.15 6.22 -20.23
N ALA A 528 4.13 6.67 -18.97
CA ALA A 528 3.72 5.81 -17.87
C ALA A 528 2.23 5.50 -17.96
N TYR A 529 1.85 4.31 -17.46
CA TYR A 529 0.45 3.95 -17.25
C TYR A 529 0.03 4.38 -15.84
N ASP A 530 -0.05 5.69 -15.60
CA ASP A 530 -0.73 6.24 -14.42
C ASP A 530 -2.16 6.69 -14.79
N GLU A 531 -2.87 7.36 -13.86
CA GLU A 531 -4.27 7.75 -14.07
C GLU A 531 -4.45 8.88 -15.10
N GLU A 532 -3.36 9.55 -15.54
CA GLU A 532 -3.35 10.57 -16.60
C GLU A 532 -2.18 10.31 -17.56
N PRO A 533 -2.35 9.54 -18.66
CA PRO A 533 -1.24 9.14 -19.52
C PRO A 533 -0.58 10.35 -20.20
N ASP A 534 0.51 10.82 -19.61
CA ASP A 534 1.38 11.86 -20.16
C ASP A 534 2.78 11.31 -20.48
N LEU A 535 3.51 12.09 -21.27
CA LEU A 535 4.82 11.70 -21.75
C LEU A 535 5.86 12.03 -20.66
N ASP A 536 6.41 11.01 -20.03
CA ASP A 536 7.32 11.16 -18.88
C ASP A 536 8.79 11.29 -19.29
N ALA A 537 9.20 10.54 -20.32
CA ALA A 537 10.59 10.48 -20.75
C ALA A 537 10.74 10.05 -22.22
N PHE A 538 11.96 10.11 -22.72
CA PHE A 538 12.40 9.50 -23.97
C PHE A 538 13.53 8.51 -23.69
N GLU A 539 13.42 7.28 -24.17
CA GLU A 539 14.49 6.30 -24.20
C GLU A 539 15.37 6.53 -25.41
N LEU A 540 16.65 6.86 -25.21
CA LEU A 540 17.64 7.02 -26.26
C LEU A 540 18.49 5.76 -26.34
N VAL A 541 18.44 5.05 -27.47
CA VAL A 541 19.07 3.73 -27.66
C VAL A 541 20.35 3.83 -28.48
N TYR A 542 21.44 3.32 -27.92
CA TYR A 542 22.79 3.33 -28.48
C TYR A 542 23.29 1.89 -28.71
N PRO A 543 23.33 1.38 -29.95
CA PRO A 543 23.90 0.08 -30.24
C PRO A 543 25.36 0.03 -29.77
N THR A 544 25.80 -1.13 -29.32
CA THR A 544 27.17 -1.37 -28.89
C THR A 544 27.60 -2.77 -29.32
N ASP A 545 28.89 -3.05 -29.27
CA ASP A 545 29.42 -4.40 -29.47
C ASP A 545 29.54 -5.11 -28.11
N GLU A 546 29.29 -6.41 -28.10
CA GLU A 546 29.45 -7.24 -26.91
C GLU A 546 30.88 -7.13 -26.36
N ALA A 547 31.88 -6.96 -27.23
CA ALA A 547 33.28 -6.77 -26.86
C ALA A 547 33.54 -5.49 -26.06
N VAL A 548 32.67 -4.47 -26.22
CA VAL A 548 32.73 -3.23 -25.43
C VAL A 548 32.22 -3.50 -24.02
N LEU A 549 31.23 -4.38 -23.89
CA LEU A 549 30.59 -4.71 -22.64
C LEU A 549 31.45 -5.67 -21.80
N ARG A 550 31.51 -5.38 -20.51
CA ARG A 550 32.30 -6.10 -19.51
C ARG A 550 31.41 -6.43 -18.33
N GLY A 551 31.93 -7.27 -17.42
CA GLY A 551 31.27 -7.54 -16.14
C GLY A 551 31.03 -6.29 -15.29
N GLU A 552 31.78 -5.20 -15.55
CA GLU A 552 31.58 -3.85 -15.00
C GLU A 552 31.78 -2.82 -16.13
N ASN A 553 30.83 -1.90 -16.33
CA ASN A 553 30.84 -0.93 -17.45
C ASN A 553 30.84 0.53 -16.96
N LEU A 554 31.75 1.36 -17.49
CA LEU A 554 31.79 2.83 -17.29
C LEU A 554 30.97 3.50 -18.40
N ILE A 555 30.02 4.36 -18.03
CA ILE A 555 29.16 5.07 -18.98
C ILE A 555 29.35 6.58 -18.82
N GLU A 556 29.71 7.29 -19.88
CA GLU A 556 29.91 8.74 -19.91
C GLU A 556 29.01 9.38 -20.98
N VAL A 557 28.50 10.58 -20.71
CA VAL A 557 27.61 11.30 -21.63
C VAL A 557 28.31 12.57 -22.10
N GLY A 558 28.37 12.78 -23.41
CA GLY A 558 28.96 13.95 -24.04
C GLY A 558 27.99 14.68 -24.96
N TRP A 559 28.31 15.92 -25.31
CA TRP A 559 27.59 16.71 -26.29
C TRP A 559 28.41 16.83 -27.58
N GLY A 560 27.83 16.38 -28.70
CA GLY A 560 28.44 16.40 -30.03
C GLY A 560 27.98 17.52 -30.96
N GLY A 561 26.94 18.28 -30.56
CA GLY A 561 26.40 19.41 -31.34
C GLY A 561 27.13 20.73 -31.09
N ASN A 562 26.68 21.80 -31.74
CA ASN A 562 27.22 23.13 -31.45
C ASN A 562 26.88 23.53 -30.00
N PRO A 563 27.79 24.16 -29.24
CA PRO A 563 27.48 24.59 -27.87
C PRO A 563 26.30 25.56 -27.77
N GLU A 564 26.03 26.33 -28.82
CA GLU A 564 24.90 27.27 -28.90
C GLU A 564 23.55 26.57 -29.09
N GLU A 565 23.57 25.30 -29.52
CA GLU A 565 22.39 24.43 -29.68
C GLU A 565 22.15 23.56 -28.43
N PHE A 566 23.03 23.63 -27.43
CA PHE A 566 22.90 22.84 -26.20
C PHE A 566 21.70 23.32 -25.39
N MET A 567 20.75 22.42 -25.18
CA MET A 567 19.70 22.61 -24.19
C MET A 567 19.94 21.69 -23.00
N LYS A 568 19.57 22.19 -21.81
CA LYS A 568 19.70 21.42 -20.58
C LYS A 568 18.64 20.31 -20.57
N TYR A 569 19.06 19.08 -20.30
CA TYR A 569 18.19 17.94 -20.10
C TYR A 569 18.61 17.16 -18.85
N ARG A 570 17.74 16.24 -18.40
CA ARG A 570 17.99 15.38 -17.24
C ARG A 570 17.85 13.92 -17.63
N ILE A 571 18.85 13.12 -17.28
CA ILE A 571 18.81 11.67 -17.43
C ILE A 571 18.21 11.08 -16.14
N VAL A 572 17.16 10.29 -16.29
CA VAL A 572 16.38 9.67 -15.21
C VAL A 572 16.49 8.15 -15.19
N GLY A 573 17.16 7.53 -16.18
CA GLY A 573 17.35 6.08 -16.26
C GLY A 573 18.49 5.67 -17.18
N LEU A 574 18.98 4.42 -17.01
CA LEU A 574 20.03 3.79 -17.82
C LEU A 574 19.76 2.29 -17.91
N ILE A 575 19.82 1.74 -19.12
CA ILE A 575 19.59 0.33 -19.45
C ILE A 575 20.78 -0.16 -20.28
N ILE A 576 21.25 -1.39 -20.04
CA ILE A 576 22.28 -2.06 -20.84
C ILE A 576 21.69 -3.39 -21.30
N SER A 577 21.61 -3.58 -22.61
CA SER A 577 21.13 -4.77 -23.28
C SER A 577 22.25 -5.39 -24.11
N THR A 578 22.51 -6.68 -23.93
CA THR A 578 23.43 -7.47 -24.74
C THR A 578 22.69 -8.36 -25.75
N GLY A 579 21.44 -8.04 -26.08
CA GLY A 579 20.57 -8.77 -26.99
C GLY A 579 20.05 -7.85 -28.10
N GLY A 580 19.79 -8.45 -29.26
CA GLY A 580 19.84 -7.79 -30.55
C GLY A 580 18.80 -6.71 -30.75
N ILE A 581 19.24 -5.61 -31.35
CA ILE A 581 18.42 -4.94 -32.35
C ILE A 581 18.21 -5.99 -33.42
N ASN A 582 17.06 -6.67 -33.43
CA ASN A 582 16.63 -7.28 -34.66
C ASN A 582 16.57 -6.12 -35.66
N GLU A 583 17.47 -6.14 -36.65
CA GLU A 583 17.00 -5.85 -37.99
C GLU A 583 15.85 -6.84 -38.23
N LEU A 584 14.65 -6.47 -37.78
CA LEU A 584 13.63 -6.33 -38.81
C LEU A 584 14.30 -5.35 -39.76
N THR A 585 14.88 -5.88 -40.85
CA THR A 585 14.87 -5.15 -42.12
C THR A 585 13.58 -4.38 -42.08
N PRO A 586 13.60 -3.04 -42.16
CA PRO A 586 12.37 -2.32 -42.05
C PRO A 586 11.47 -2.87 -43.16
N GLU A 587 10.53 -3.75 -42.80
CA GLU A 587 9.19 -3.40 -43.13
C GLU A 587 9.09 -2.02 -42.52
N VAL A 588 9.02 -1.06 -43.40
CA VAL A 588 8.55 0.27 -43.09
C VAL A 588 7.21 0.04 -42.40
N ILE A 589 7.26 -0.23 -41.10
CA ILE A 589 6.11 -0.16 -40.25
C ILE A 589 6.09 1.33 -39.91
N GLU A 590 5.50 2.09 -40.83
CA GLU A 590 4.78 3.29 -40.44
C GLU A 590 3.75 2.82 -39.40
N LEU A 591 4.15 2.73 -38.12
CA LEU A 591 3.13 2.65 -37.10
C LEU A 591 2.47 4.02 -37.05
N PRO A 592 1.15 4.03 -37.23
CA PRO A 592 0.47 5.18 -37.75
C PRO A 592 0.43 6.19 -36.62
N TYR A 593 0.68 7.46 -36.96
CA TYR A 593 -0.13 8.51 -36.34
C TYR A 593 -1.56 7.97 -36.37
N GLU A 594 -2.18 7.65 -35.23
CA GLU A 594 -3.57 7.21 -35.25
C GLU A 594 -4.34 8.35 -35.88
N LYS A 595 -4.63 8.21 -37.18
CA LYS A 595 -5.24 9.27 -37.96
C LYS A 595 -6.53 9.57 -37.25
N THR A 596 -6.68 10.84 -36.88
CA THR A 596 -7.91 11.29 -36.24
C THR A 596 -9.08 10.86 -37.13
N LEU A 597 -10.27 10.62 -36.55
CA LEU A 597 -11.43 10.22 -37.35
C LEU A 597 -11.68 11.18 -38.54
N PHE A 598 -11.35 12.46 -38.38
CA PHE A 598 -11.39 13.45 -39.46
C PHE A 598 -10.40 13.14 -40.60
N GLU A 599 -9.15 12.79 -40.28
CA GLU A 599 -8.12 12.45 -41.28
C GLU A 599 -8.46 11.16 -42.01
N LEU A 600 -8.96 10.15 -41.28
CA LEU A 600 -9.46 8.91 -41.89
C LEU A 600 -10.62 9.18 -42.85
N LEU A 601 -11.63 9.95 -42.42
CA LEU A 601 -12.77 10.30 -43.29
C LEU A 601 -12.33 11.12 -44.51
N LYS A 602 -11.37 12.04 -44.34
CA LYS A 602 -10.83 12.86 -45.43
C LYS A 602 -10.09 12.02 -46.47
N GLU A 603 -9.37 10.98 -46.05
CA GLU A 603 -8.67 10.06 -46.95
C GLU A 603 -9.61 9.17 -47.77
N TYR A 604 -10.84 8.95 -47.28
CA TYR A 604 -11.86 8.21 -48.03
C TYR A 604 -12.65 9.07 -49.03
N VAL A 605 -12.47 10.39 -49.04
CA VAL A 605 -13.13 11.30 -50.00
C VAL A 605 -12.79 10.98 -51.46
N PRO A 606 -11.52 10.76 -51.86
CA PRO A 606 -11.17 10.36 -53.22
C PRO A 606 -11.81 9.03 -53.62
N ILE A 607 -11.82 8.04 -52.71
CA ILE A 607 -12.41 6.71 -52.94
C ILE A 607 -13.92 6.83 -53.18
N TYR A 608 -14.61 7.67 -52.39
CA TYR A 608 -16.02 7.99 -52.62
C TYR A 608 -16.24 8.61 -54.01
N ASN A 609 -15.42 9.58 -54.40
CA ASN A 609 -15.56 10.30 -55.67
C ASN A 609 -15.28 9.43 -56.90
N GLU A 610 -14.33 8.51 -56.82
CA GLU A 610 -14.04 7.53 -57.87
C GLU A 610 -15.22 6.57 -58.08
N ASN A 611 -15.95 6.26 -57.01
CA ASN A 611 -17.13 5.41 -57.04
C ASN A 611 -18.44 6.18 -57.14
N ALA A 612 -18.40 7.52 -57.21
CA ALA A 612 -19.61 8.34 -57.18
C ALA A 612 -20.57 7.99 -58.33
N ASP A 613 -20.04 7.54 -59.47
CA ASP A 613 -20.85 7.16 -60.63
C ASP A 613 -21.53 5.78 -60.50
N THR A 614 -21.03 4.91 -59.63
CA THR A 614 -21.62 3.58 -59.36
C THR A 614 -22.65 3.62 -58.23
N LEU A 615 -22.74 4.76 -57.51
CA LEU A 615 -23.72 4.94 -56.44
C LEU A 615 -25.16 4.80 -56.97
N PRO A 616 -26.04 4.12 -56.21
CA PRO A 616 -27.45 4.02 -56.55
C PRO A 616 -28.08 5.40 -56.79
N GLY A 617 -28.95 5.52 -57.80
CA GLY A 617 -29.49 6.81 -58.25
C GLY A 617 -30.21 7.63 -57.16
N PHE A 618 -30.70 7.00 -56.10
CA PHE A 618 -31.28 7.71 -54.96
C PHE A 618 -30.23 8.42 -54.09
N ILE A 619 -29.01 7.88 -53.96
CA ILE A 619 -27.89 8.50 -53.23
C ILE A 619 -27.37 9.71 -54.01
N LYS A 620 -27.19 9.57 -55.34
CA LYS A 620 -26.83 10.71 -56.22
C LYS A 620 -27.84 11.86 -56.15
N ARG A 621 -29.12 11.57 -55.89
CA ARG A 621 -30.17 12.58 -55.72
C ARG A 621 -30.11 13.29 -54.37
N ILE A 622 -29.60 12.62 -53.33
CA ILE A 622 -29.48 13.16 -51.96
C ILE A 622 -28.14 13.91 -51.78
N ALA A 623 -27.05 13.43 -52.38
CA ALA A 623 -25.71 14.03 -52.29
C ALA A 623 -25.35 14.83 -53.57
N GLY A 624 -26.35 15.28 -54.33
CA GLY A 624 -26.17 15.83 -55.67
C GLY A 624 -25.41 17.15 -55.67
N ASN A 625 -26.06 18.24 -55.27
CA ASN A 625 -25.45 19.56 -55.13
C ASN A 625 -25.79 20.10 -53.74
N GLU A 626 -25.13 19.58 -52.70
CA GLU A 626 -25.48 19.88 -51.30
C GLU A 626 -24.29 20.43 -50.51
N ARG A 627 -24.59 21.35 -49.57
CA ARG A 627 -23.70 21.82 -48.51
C ARG A 627 -24.15 21.17 -47.21
N ILE A 628 -23.38 20.22 -46.71
CA ILE A 628 -23.73 19.34 -45.61
C ILE A 628 -22.94 19.73 -44.37
N ASP A 629 -23.64 19.98 -43.28
CA ASP A 629 -23.05 20.11 -41.94
C ASP A 629 -23.19 18.75 -41.22
N LEU A 630 -22.09 18.03 -41.06
CA LEU A 630 -22.03 16.70 -40.46
C LEU A 630 -21.48 16.79 -39.03
N GLU A 631 -22.25 16.28 -38.08
CA GLU A 631 -21.87 16.23 -36.67
C GLU A 631 -21.71 14.76 -36.22
N ILE A 632 -20.55 14.43 -35.67
CA ILE A 632 -20.22 13.09 -35.18
C ILE A 632 -19.97 13.17 -33.68
N ALA A 633 -20.75 12.40 -32.92
CA ALA A 633 -20.50 12.22 -31.49
C ALA A 633 -19.34 11.25 -31.29
N LEU A 634 -18.25 11.75 -30.69
CA LEU A 634 -17.06 10.96 -30.37
C LEU A 634 -17.25 10.24 -29.04
N GLU A 635 -16.54 9.12 -28.86
CA GLU A 635 -16.69 8.28 -27.66
C GLU A 635 -16.23 8.98 -26.37
N ASN A 636 -15.31 9.94 -26.50
CA ASN A 636 -14.85 10.79 -25.40
C ASN A 636 -15.85 11.89 -25.00
N GLY A 637 -17.06 11.90 -25.57
CA GLY A 637 -18.12 12.85 -25.28
C GLY A 637 -18.01 14.20 -26.02
N SER A 638 -16.95 14.42 -26.80
CA SER A 638 -16.81 15.61 -27.64
C SER A 638 -17.52 15.46 -29.01
N LEU A 639 -17.73 16.58 -29.71
CA LEU A 639 -18.38 16.60 -31.03
C LEU A 639 -17.38 16.97 -32.12
N LEU A 640 -17.25 16.11 -33.13
CA LEU A 640 -16.53 16.41 -34.35
C LEU A 640 -17.49 16.96 -35.40
N ASN A 641 -17.30 18.22 -35.78
CA ASN A 641 -18.07 18.87 -36.83
C ASN A 641 -17.28 18.89 -38.14
N ILE A 642 -17.95 18.60 -39.25
CA ILE A 642 -17.37 18.47 -40.58
C ILE A 642 -18.28 19.15 -41.60
N GLY A 643 -17.71 20.05 -42.40
CA GLY A 643 -18.36 20.64 -43.56
C GLY A 643 -18.07 19.83 -44.82
N VAL A 644 -19.10 19.48 -45.57
CA VAL A 644 -18.97 18.75 -46.84
C VAL A 644 -19.73 19.49 -47.94
N VAL A 645 -19.09 19.79 -49.05
CA VAL A 645 -19.78 20.34 -50.25
C VAL A 645 -19.71 19.31 -51.35
N THR A 646 -20.87 19.05 -51.94
CA THR A 646 -21.03 18.13 -53.05
C THR A 646 -21.52 18.87 -54.30
N GLU A 647 -20.99 18.49 -55.46
CA GLU A 647 -21.45 18.92 -56.78
C GLU A 647 -21.51 17.71 -57.72
N GLY A 648 -22.65 17.51 -58.39
CA GLY A 648 -22.90 16.37 -59.26
C GLY A 648 -22.79 15.00 -58.58
N GLY A 649 -22.98 14.91 -57.26
CA GLY A 649 -22.81 13.67 -56.49
C GLY A 649 -21.41 13.46 -55.91
N ARG A 650 -20.45 14.34 -56.23
CA ARG A 650 -19.05 14.25 -55.81
C ARG A 650 -18.72 15.28 -54.75
N ILE A 651 -17.90 14.92 -53.77
CA ILE A 651 -17.40 15.81 -52.74
C ILE A 651 -16.32 16.71 -53.35
N VAL A 652 -16.59 18.01 -53.41
CA VAL A 652 -15.66 19.04 -53.90
C VAL A 652 -15.00 19.81 -52.75
N GLU A 653 -15.59 19.77 -51.55
CA GLU A 653 -15.00 20.34 -50.33
C GLU A 653 -15.25 19.42 -49.13
N PHE A 654 -14.22 19.22 -48.31
CA PHE A 654 -14.30 18.47 -47.06
C PHE A 654 -13.40 19.13 -46.01
N SER A 655 -14.00 19.75 -44.99
CA SER A 655 -13.29 20.61 -44.05
C SER A 655 -13.73 20.36 -42.60
N LYS A 656 -12.80 20.60 -41.65
CA LYS A 656 -13.07 20.46 -40.21
C LYS A 656 -13.78 21.72 -39.72
N GLY A 657 -14.86 21.54 -38.95
CA GLY A 657 -15.72 22.63 -38.48
C GLY A 657 -17.07 22.67 -39.20
N LYS A 658 -17.98 23.53 -38.71
CA LYS A 658 -19.31 23.69 -39.32
C LYS A 658 -19.22 24.51 -40.60
N ILE A 659 -20.06 24.18 -41.58
CA ILE A 659 -20.15 24.93 -42.84
C ILE A 659 -21.23 26.03 -42.76
N THR A 660 -20.97 27.16 -43.41
CA THR A 660 -21.94 28.26 -43.53
C THR A 660 -22.98 27.94 -44.62
N GLU A 661 -24.23 28.31 -44.33
CA GLU A 661 -25.40 28.09 -45.20
C GLU A 661 -25.58 26.62 -45.64
N PRO A 662 -25.69 25.65 -44.69
CA PRO A 662 -25.91 24.26 -45.06
C PRO A 662 -27.28 24.11 -45.72
N THR A 663 -27.34 23.30 -46.77
CA THR A 663 -28.58 22.84 -47.41
C THR A 663 -29.04 21.50 -46.81
N MET A 664 -28.16 20.81 -46.08
CA MET A 664 -28.45 19.59 -45.35
C MET A 664 -27.65 19.50 -44.05
N ARG A 665 -28.22 18.87 -43.03
CA ARG A 665 -27.51 18.49 -41.80
C ARG A 665 -27.57 17.00 -41.61
N ALA A 666 -26.48 16.42 -41.13
CA ALA A 666 -26.37 14.99 -40.88
C ALA A 666 -25.74 14.72 -39.51
N TRP A 667 -26.15 13.63 -38.87
CA TRP A 667 -25.69 13.22 -37.55
C TRP A 667 -25.40 11.72 -37.51
N THR A 668 -24.32 11.35 -36.83
CA THR A 668 -23.91 9.96 -36.59
C THR A 668 -23.01 9.85 -35.35
N SER A 669 -22.55 8.65 -34.99
CA SER A 669 -21.53 8.42 -33.96
C SER A 669 -20.19 7.95 -34.56
N GLU A 670 -19.13 8.06 -33.76
CA GLU A 670 -17.79 7.59 -34.10
C GLU A 670 -17.76 6.09 -34.42
N ASP A 671 -18.41 5.25 -33.60
CA ASP A 671 -18.55 3.82 -33.86
C ASP A 671 -19.17 3.53 -35.24
N VAL A 672 -20.26 4.21 -35.59
CA VAL A 672 -20.92 4.04 -36.91
C VAL A 672 -20.00 4.50 -38.04
N ALA A 673 -19.32 5.64 -37.88
CA ALA A 673 -18.40 6.17 -38.88
C ALA A 673 -17.23 5.21 -39.12
N ARG A 674 -16.60 4.72 -38.05
CA ARG A 674 -15.50 3.75 -38.13
C ARG A 674 -15.96 2.42 -38.72
N ARG A 675 -17.14 1.93 -38.35
CA ARG A 675 -17.75 0.72 -38.92
C ARG A 675 -17.99 0.82 -40.42
N VAL A 676 -18.39 1.98 -40.93
CA VAL A 676 -18.57 2.18 -42.37
C VAL A 676 -17.21 2.21 -43.09
N ILE A 677 -16.23 2.92 -42.53
CA ILE A 677 -14.88 3.06 -43.11
C ILE A 677 -14.15 1.71 -43.17
N SER A 678 -14.24 0.91 -42.11
CA SER A 678 -13.51 -0.36 -42.01
C SER A 678 -14.25 -1.55 -42.66
N SER A 679 -15.42 -1.32 -43.26
CA SER A 679 -16.20 -2.37 -43.89
C SER A 679 -15.60 -2.80 -45.23
N GLU A 680 -15.65 -4.09 -45.55
CA GLU A 680 -15.35 -4.60 -46.89
C GLU A 680 -16.33 -4.12 -47.97
N ASP A 681 -17.55 -3.70 -47.57
CA ASP A 681 -18.54 -3.05 -48.43
C ASP A 681 -19.09 -1.76 -47.76
N PRO A 682 -18.32 -0.66 -47.78
CA PRO A 682 -18.68 0.60 -47.13
C PRO A 682 -20.00 1.18 -47.65
N VAL A 683 -20.33 0.95 -48.92
CA VAL A 683 -21.55 1.48 -49.55
C VAL A 683 -22.78 0.76 -49.00
N SER A 684 -22.78 -0.57 -48.95
CA SER A 684 -23.89 -1.34 -48.36
C SER A 684 -24.02 -1.08 -46.86
N THR A 685 -22.88 -1.04 -46.14
CA THR A 685 -22.85 -0.76 -44.70
C THR A 685 -23.37 0.63 -44.36
N GLY A 686 -22.97 1.66 -45.11
CA GLY A 686 -23.48 3.02 -44.96
C GLY A 686 -24.97 3.14 -45.32
N VAL A 687 -25.43 2.46 -46.38
CA VAL A 687 -26.86 2.41 -46.74
C VAL A 687 -27.69 1.70 -45.67
N ASN A 688 -27.15 0.66 -45.04
CA ASN A 688 -27.82 -0.04 -43.94
C ASN A 688 -27.87 0.82 -42.68
N ALA A 689 -26.80 1.53 -42.32
CA ALA A 689 -26.78 2.48 -41.21
C ALA A 689 -27.81 3.62 -41.41
N LEU A 690 -27.96 4.12 -42.65
CA LEU A 690 -29.03 5.06 -43.01
C LEU A 690 -30.43 4.44 -42.87
N LYS A 691 -30.63 3.20 -43.33
CA LYS A 691 -31.93 2.49 -43.20
C LYS A 691 -32.32 2.20 -41.75
N MET A 692 -31.33 1.92 -40.89
CA MET A 692 -31.51 1.64 -39.47
C MET A 692 -31.66 2.92 -38.62
N GLY A 693 -31.48 4.09 -39.22
CA GLY A 693 -31.61 5.39 -38.54
C GLY A 693 -30.40 5.75 -37.67
N GLU A 694 -29.28 5.06 -37.84
CA GLU A 694 -28.00 5.33 -37.16
C GLU A 694 -27.34 6.56 -37.75
N ILE A 695 -27.45 6.73 -39.09
CA ILE A 695 -27.15 7.99 -39.77
C ILE A 695 -28.47 8.71 -40.02
N ARG A 696 -28.60 9.92 -39.48
CA ARG A 696 -29.80 10.76 -39.60
C ARG A 696 -29.47 11.99 -40.41
N TYR A 697 -30.42 12.45 -41.23
CA TYR A 697 -30.24 13.68 -42.01
C TYR A 697 -31.53 14.50 -42.12
N SER A 698 -31.38 15.81 -42.31
CA SER A 698 -32.48 16.75 -42.51
C SER A 698 -32.07 17.85 -43.50
N GLY A 699 -32.95 18.16 -44.47
CA GLY A 699 -32.75 19.27 -45.40
C GLY A 699 -33.01 20.63 -44.73
N VAL A 700 -32.25 21.63 -45.12
CA VAL A 700 -32.32 23.00 -44.62
C VAL A 700 -32.75 23.92 -45.77
N GLY A 701 -33.99 24.42 -45.74
CA GLY A 701 -34.52 25.37 -46.74
C GLY A 701 -35.79 24.94 -47.47
N PHE A 702 -36.71 25.88 -47.67
CA PHE A 702 -38.11 25.67 -48.10
C PHE A 702 -38.25 25.77 -49.63
N ARG A 703 -37.91 24.72 -50.41
CA ARG A 703 -38.43 24.44 -51.80
C ARG A 703 -37.85 23.21 -52.53
N ARG A 704 -37.51 22.12 -51.85
CA ARG A 704 -37.35 20.77 -52.47
C ARG A 704 -38.07 19.70 -51.67
N THR A 705 -39.38 19.85 -51.55
CA THR A 705 -40.28 18.82 -51.04
C THR A 705 -40.78 18.00 -52.23
N LEU A 706 -40.06 16.92 -52.61
CA LEU A 706 -40.64 15.76 -53.33
C LEU A 706 -39.57 14.66 -53.48
N GLY A 707 -39.80 13.57 -52.75
CA GLY A 707 -38.90 12.42 -52.66
C GLY A 707 -38.93 11.66 -51.33
N VAL A 708 -39.74 12.09 -50.35
CA VAL A 708 -39.81 11.50 -48.99
C VAL A 708 -40.69 10.22 -48.95
N PHE A 709 -40.75 9.39 -50.01
CA PHE A 709 -41.66 8.23 -50.02
C PHE A 709 -41.15 6.94 -50.68
N ALA A 710 -39.84 6.77 -50.89
CA ALA A 710 -39.31 5.59 -51.60
C ALA A 710 -38.17 4.84 -50.88
N VAL A 711 -38.21 4.71 -49.54
CA VAL A 711 -37.24 3.87 -48.78
C VAL A 711 -37.96 2.88 -47.84
N LYS A 712 -39.10 2.33 -48.27
CA LYS A 712 -39.77 1.23 -47.55
C LYS A 712 -40.02 -0.05 -48.35
N VAL A 713 -39.49 -0.17 -49.56
CA VAL A 713 -39.66 -1.39 -50.39
C VAL A 713 -38.36 -1.66 -51.15
N VAL A 714 -37.58 -2.64 -50.68
CA VAL A 714 -36.83 -3.71 -51.40
C VAL A 714 -35.96 -4.39 -50.34
N ILE A 715 -36.61 -5.25 -49.55
CA ILE A 715 -36.00 -6.36 -48.81
C ILE A 715 -36.62 -7.60 -49.44
N LYS A 716 -35.90 -8.24 -50.37
CA LYS A 716 -36.02 -9.63 -50.83
C LYS A 716 -35.16 -9.77 -52.11
N VAL A 717 -34.57 -10.95 -52.27
CA VAL A 717 -33.62 -11.36 -53.32
C VAL A 717 -32.15 -11.05 -52.99
N TYR A 718 -31.56 -11.88 -52.12
CA TYR A 718 -30.30 -12.61 -52.38
C TYR A 718 -29.99 -13.62 -51.25
N ARG A 719 -31.02 -14.34 -50.79
CA ARG A 719 -30.88 -15.70 -50.24
C ARG A 719 -31.75 -16.58 -51.13
N VAL A 720 -31.15 -17.65 -51.66
CA VAL A 720 -31.73 -18.72 -52.50
C VAL A 720 -31.70 -18.50 -54.03
N VAL A 721 -30.49 -18.61 -54.59
CA VAL A 721 -30.10 -19.30 -55.85
C VAL A 721 -28.63 -19.68 -55.59
N GLU A 722 -28.12 -20.91 -55.55
CA GLU A 722 -28.60 -22.24 -55.89
C GLU A 722 -27.77 -23.26 -55.08
N ILE A 723 -28.47 -24.13 -54.37
CA ILE A 723 -28.09 -25.53 -54.24
C ILE A 723 -28.45 -26.16 -55.60
N ILE A 724 -27.54 -26.95 -56.18
CA ILE A 724 -27.56 -27.68 -57.47
C ILE A 724 -26.62 -27.05 -58.52
N GLY A 725 -25.61 -27.83 -58.86
CA GLY A 725 -24.31 -27.48 -59.42
C GLY A 725 -23.22 -28.08 -58.52
N ASP A 726 -23.47 -29.21 -57.86
CA ASP A 726 -23.27 -30.58 -58.37
C ASP A 726 -21.81 -30.81 -58.76
N LEU A 727 -21.11 -31.75 -58.10
CA LEU A 727 -21.00 -33.12 -58.63
C LEU A 727 -20.70 -33.06 -60.14
N PHE A 728 -19.41 -33.21 -60.47
CA PHE A 728 -18.75 -33.15 -61.78
C PHE A 728 -18.21 -31.77 -62.21
N GLY A 729 -16.92 -31.53 -61.93
CA GLY A 729 -16.12 -30.46 -62.55
C GLY A 729 -14.90 -30.08 -61.74
#